data_AF-A0A2E5Q687-F1
#
_entry.id   AF-A0A2E5Q687-F1
#
_cell.length_a   1.000
_cell.length_b   1.000
_cell.length_c   1.000
_cell.angle_alpha   90.00
_cell.angle_beta   90.00
_cell.angle_gamma   90.00
#
_symmetry.space_group_name_H-M   'P 1'
#
loop_
_entity.id
_entity.type
_entity.pdbx_description
1 polymer ?
#
loop_
_entity_poly.entity_id
_entity_poly.type
_entity_poly.pdbx_seq_one_letter_code
_entity_poly.pdbx_strand_id
1 'polypeptide(L)'
;MPPALIERILGPRVSAVEASQHRDTYQRPKRLLTLSSILLGSSIFLPYWELKLKAPQYPDGLRVTLWVNRLEGDVQELEGLNHYIGLPSFADGAVLERTVSVAGILTLAALLLAGHYVHSRWALTLAGPTVLFPLFFLADLQYWLWNYGHSLDPRAPFSHAVGEFTPPLFGSGSIAQFDTLAWPGWGLLMALTASALAAAGMISHRRAYKPLSTPPGDNFTDGASDSSVGSRKDPFRRRVVQRSLLAAGATLAVGIGTSTSADALSIDRETQWVDLQVLIDATEPGGVVELAPGMYRGGVLITKPLTLVGTDWPVVDGQGLGSVIEVRAPDVRIEGLVIRNSGSRLDREDAGISSTTSPRIDIRGNRFKEVLFGMFLRRSNGAHIANNDIQSMDLFIARRGDGIRLWQSSTAVVEGNHLIGGRDAVFWFTDKITVRRNHVEDGRYGLHFMYSDGATVEENLLEHNSVGAFLMYSTDLVVSGNIFRSNRGPSGYGLGIKDVDGLKANKNHFVENRSGLYVDNSPSKVGVSHNIEENVFAFNNIGAMLGSTVARNTFTGNAFIDNGEHVTSDSTGGLEANYWSKDGIGNYWSDYSGYDSNQDGIGDTPYEVDNLFGNLQTRYPNLRFFSGTLAATAIDVAGRTFPHLRPNPILTDVAPLAAPPNLPTLSFGQHNTNRPALALTSVLLLIAGLSIARPDRFVGDHTPSHGETSD
;
A
#
# COMPACT_ATOMS: atom_id res chain seq x y z
N MET A 1 2.47 22.43 -43.81
CA MET A 1 3.77 21.87 -44.27
C MET A 1 3.78 21.87 -45.80
N PRO A 2 4.88 22.22 -46.48
CA PRO A 2 4.94 22.17 -47.94
C PRO A 2 4.80 20.72 -48.45
N PRO A 3 4.11 20.46 -49.58
CA PRO A 3 3.82 19.12 -50.11
C PRO A 3 5.06 18.22 -50.25
N ALA A 4 6.19 18.80 -50.65
CA ALA A 4 7.48 18.12 -50.79
C ALA A 4 8.04 17.56 -49.47
N LEU A 5 7.69 18.14 -48.32
CA LEU A 5 8.10 17.64 -47.00
C LEU A 5 7.29 16.41 -46.59
N ILE A 6 5.99 16.40 -46.93
CA ILE A 6 5.07 15.31 -46.61
C ILE A 6 5.43 14.05 -47.41
N GLU A 7 5.73 14.18 -48.71
CA GLU A 7 6.17 13.06 -49.55
C GLU A 7 7.53 12.51 -49.11
N ARG A 8 8.43 13.36 -48.64
CA ARG A 8 9.73 12.95 -48.09
C ARG A 8 9.60 12.17 -46.77
N ILE A 9 8.54 12.39 -46.00
CA ILE A 9 8.27 11.67 -44.75
C ILE A 9 7.46 10.41 -45.00
N LEU A 10 6.35 10.49 -45.75
CA LEU A 10 5.44 9.37 -45.99
C LEU A 10 5.92 8.40 -47.09
N GLY A 11 6.85 8.80 -47.95
CA GLY A 11 7.41 7.95 -48.99
C GLY A 11 6.55 7.85 -50.26
N PRO A 12 6.99 7.03 -51.24
CA PRO A 12 6.36 6.94 -52.56
C PRO A 12 4.93 6.41 -52.48
N ARG A 13 4.02 6.97 -53.29
CA ARG A 13 2.64 6.47 -53.41
C ARG A 13 2.61 5.30 -54.40
N VAL A 14 2.08 4.16 -53.96
CA VAL A 14 1.86 2.99 -54.82
C VAL A 14 0.51 3.15 -55.52
N SER A 15 0.45 2.95 -56.84
CA SER A 15 -0.81 3.00 -57.58
C SER A 15 -1.71 1.81 -57.21
N ALA A 16 -3.04 1.96 -57.33
CA ALA A 16 -3.97 0.89 -57.01
C ALA A 16 -3.75 -0.37 -57.88
N VAL A 17 -3.31 -0.17 -59.13
CA VAL A 17 -3.01 -1.26 -60.08
C VAL A 17 -1.77 -2.04 -59.63
N GLU A 18 -0.67 -1.34 -59.33
CA GLU A 18 0.60 -1.91 -58.84
C GLU A 18 0.40 -2.68 -57.52
N ALA A 19 -0.36 -2.09 -56.59
CA ALA A 19 -0.67 -2.71 -55.30
C ALA A 19 -1.53 -3.99 -55.44
N SER A 20 -2.37 -4.07 -56.48
CA SER A 20 -3.22 -5.24 -56.75
C SER A 20 -2.44 -6.39 -57.42
N GLN A 21 -1.50 -6.08 -58.32
CA GLN A 21 -0.68 -7.07 -59.03
C GLN A 21 0.41 -7.68 -58.14
N HIS A 22 0.95 -6.90 -57.20
CA HIS A 22 1.99 -7.34 -56.26
C HIS A 22 1.50 -7.30 -54.80
N ARG A 23 0.27 -7.77 -54.56
CA ARG A 23 -0.41 -7.70 -53.25
C ARG A 23 0.45 -8.22 -52.10
N ASP A 24 1.09 -9.38 -52.26
CA ASP A 24 1.90 -9.97 -51.19
C ASP A 24 3.16 -9.17 -50.86
N THR A 25 3.76 -8.50 -51.86
CA THR A 25 4.94 -7.64 -51.67
C THR A 25 4.64 -6.47 -50.73
N TYR A 26 3.48 -5.84 -50.88
CA TYR A 26 3.09 -4.68 -50.09
C TYR A 26 2.35 -5.03 -48.78
N GLN A 27 1.71 -6.20 -48.71
CA GLN A 27 1.01 -6.68 -47.50
C GLN A 27 1.93 -7.38 -46.51
N ARG A 28 3.00 -8.04 -46.97
CA ARG A 28 3.94 -8.78 -46.10
C ARG A 28 4.58 -7.90 -45.02
N PRO A 29 5.12 -6.69 -45.30
CA PRO A 29 5.65 -5.81 -44.26
C PRO A 29 4.59 -5.43 -43.22
N LYS A 30 3.36 -5.13 -43.68
CA LYS A 30 2.23 -4.74 -42.82
C LYS A 30 1.84 -5.86 -41.86
N ARG A 31 1.73 -7.10 -42.36
CA ARG A 31 1.45 -8.30 -41.55
C ARG A 31 2.53 -8.55 -40.51
N LEU A 32 3.81 -8.48 -40.91
CA LEU A 32 4.95 -8.70 -40.00
C LEU A 32 5.03 -7.65 -38.90
N LEU A 33 4.84 -6.37 -39.22
CA LEU A 33 4.82 -5.29 -38.23
C LEU A 33 3.60 -5.38 -37.29
N THR A 34 2.44 -5.79 -37.81
CA THR A 34 1.23 -6.00 -36.99
C THR A 34 1.42 -7.16 -36.02
N LEU A 35 1.93 -8.29 -36.49
CA LEU A 35 2.21 -9.45 -35.64
C LEU A 35 3.27 -9.13 -34.59
N SER A 36 4.32 -8.39 -34.97
CA SER A 36 5.33 -7.86 -34.04
C SER A 36 4.70 -6.97 -32.96
N SER A 37 3.82 -6.04 -33.34
CA SER A 37 3.12 -5.15 -32.41
C SER A 37 2.24 -5.91 -31.42
N ILE A 38 1.51 -6.92 -31.89
CA ILE A 38 0.64 -7.74 -31.03
C ILE A 38 1.49 -8.55 -30.04
N LEU A 39 2.53 -9.23 -30.53
CA LEU A 39 3.41 -10.02 -29.66
C LEU A 39 4.12 -9.15 -28.62
N LEU A 40 4.59 -7.96 -28.99
CA LEU A 40 5.23 -7.03 -28.08
C LEU A 40 4.25 -6.42 -27.07
N GLY A 41 3.02 -6.09 -27.48
CA GLY A 41 1.99 -5.61 -26.55
C GLY A 41 1.56 -6.69 -25.56
N SER A 42 1.38 -7.93 -26.04
CA SER A 42 0.98 -9.07 -25.21
C SER A 42 2.08 -9.52 -24.25
N SER A 43 3.35 -9.27 -24.55
CA SER A 43 4.45 -9.70 -23.66
C SER A 43 4.41 -9.03 -22.28
N ILE A 44 3.77 -7.85 -22.15
CA ILE A 44 3.57 -7.15 -20.87
C ILE A 44 2.90 -8.05 -19.81
N PHE A 45 2.03 -8.96 -20.25
CA PHE A 45 1.27 -9.88 -19.40
C PHE A 45 2.00 -11.19 -19.13
N LEU A 46 3.30 -11.28 -19.37
CA LEU A 46 4.10 -12.47 -19.10
C LEU A 46 5.44 -12.11 -18.44
N PRO A 47 6.03 -13.05 -17.66
CA PRO A 47 7.32 -12.81 -17.02
C PRO A 47 8.42 -12.71 -18.05
N TYR A 48 9.40 -11.84 -17.82
CA TYR A 48 10.57 -11.65 -18.68
C TYR A 48 11.77 -12.44 -18.19
N TRP A 49 11.89 -12.67 -16.89
CA TRP A 49 13.01 -13.38 -16.30
C TRP A 49 12.60 -14.04 -14.99
N GLU A 50 13.19 -15.20 -14.70
CA GLU A 50 12.90 -15.96 -13.48
C GLU A 50 14.20 -16.48 -12.87
N LEU A 51 14.26 -16.45 -11.54
CA LEU A 51 15.36 -16.97 -10.74
C LEU A 51 14.80 -17.89 -9.67
N LYS A 52 15.38 -19.08 -9.55
CA LYS A 52 15.15 -19.99 -8.43
C LYS A 52 16.42 -20.15 -7.62
N LEU A 53 16.32 -19.98 -6.32
CA LEU A 53 17.38 -20.08 -5.34
C LEU A 53 17.10 -21.28 -4.44
N LYS A 54 18.02 -22.24 -4.37
CA LYS A 54 17.90 -23.45 -3.57
C LYS A 54 18.82 -23.36 -2.36
N ALA A 55 18.29 -23.72 -1.20
CA ALA A 55 18.97 -23.69 0.08
C ALA A 55 18.60 -24.93 0.91
N PRO A 56 19.48 -25.43 1.79
CA PRO A 56 19.12 -26.47 2.76
C PRO A 56 17.94 -26.08 3.66
N GLN A 57 17.80 -24.79 3.99
CA GLN A 57 16.74 -24.24 4.85
C GLN A 57 15.41 -24.02 4.11
N TYR A 58 15.44 -24.00 2.77
CA TYR A 58 14.27 -23.81 1.90
C TYR A 58 14.16 -24.99 0.93
N PRO A 59 13.59 -26.14 1.37
CA PRO A 59 13.58 -27.37 0.58
C PRO A 59 12.88 -27.23 -0.78
N ASP A 60 11.86 -26.36 -0.88
CA ASP A 60 11.16 -26.06 -2.14
C ASP A 60 11.91 -25.02 -3.02
N GLY A 61 12.88 -24.31 -2.43
CA GLY A 61 13.60 -23.17 -3.00
C GLY A 61 12.77 -21.89 -3.05
N LEU A 62 13.45 -20.74 -3.06
CA LEU A 62 12.86 -19.41 -3.20
C LEU A 62 12.85 -19.00 -4.67
N ARG A 63 11.78 -18.34 -5.14
CA ARG A 63 11.63 -17.93 -6.54
C ARG A 63 11.39 -16.44 -6.67
N VAL A 64 12.12 -15.79 -7.57
CA VAL A 64 11.88 -14.41 -8.02
C VAL A 64 11.44 -14.43 -9.47
N THR A 65 10.32 -13.79 -9.76
CA THR A 65 9.78 -13.63 -11.10
C THR A 65 9.75 -12.16 -11.48
N LEU A 66 10.52 -11.78 -12.49
CA LEU A 66 10.57 -10.42 -13.02
C LEU A 66 9.60 -10.25 -14.18
N TRP A 67 8.68 -9.33 -13.99
CA TRP A 67 7.84 -8.75 -15.02
C TRP A 67 8.41 -7.39 -15.43
N VAL A 68 8.00 -6.86 -16.58
CA VAL A 68 8.49 -5.55 -17.05
C VAL A 68 8.23 -4.40 -16.08
N ASN A 69 7.22 -4.53 -15.21
CA ASN A 69 6.80 -3.47 -14.31
C ASN A 69 6.80 -3.85 -12.81
N ARG A 70 7.08 -5.11 -12.48
CA ARG A 70 6.98 -5.61 -11.09
C ARG A 70 7.80 -6.87 -10.86
N LEU A 71 8.00 -7.20 -9.60
CA LEU A 71 8.60 -8.45 -9.13
C LEU A 71 7.54 -9.25 -8.36
N GLU A 72 7.51 -10.57 -8.55
CA GLU A 72 6.60 -11.50 -7.88
C GLU A 72 7.37 -12.74 -7.38
N GLY A 73 6.70 -13.59 -6.58
CA GLY A 73 7.28 -14.78 -5.96
C GLY A 73 7.63 -14.53 -4.49
N ASP A 74 8.70 -15.16 -4.01
CA ASP A 74 9.16 -15.12 -2.61
C ASP A 74 9.99 -13.85 -2.31
N VAL A 75 9.61 -12.73 -2.92
CA VAL A 75 10.33 -11.45 -2.84
C VAL A 75 10.38 -10.94 -1.40
N GLN A 76 9.30 -11.13 -0.63
CA GLN A 76 9.26 -10.70 0.79
C GLN A 76 10.22 -11.51 1.66
N GLU A 77 10.33 -12.81 1.43
CA GLU A 77 11.24 -13.69 2.16
C GLU A 77 12.70 -13.33 1.84
N LEU A 78 13.00 -13.14 0.54
CA LEU A 78 14.32 -12.71 0.08
C LEU A 78 14.66 -11.30 0.56
N GLU A 79 13.70 -10.38 0.63
CA GLU A 79 13.88 -9.04 1.21
C GLU A 79 14.26 -9.11 2.70
N GLY A 80 13.67 -10.05 3.45
CA GLY A 80 14.07 -10.34 4.83
C GLY A 80 15.51 -10.85 4.94
N LEU A 81 15.93 -11.70 3.99
CA LEU A 81 17.30 -12.21 3.91
C LEU A 81 18.31 -11.13 3.49
N ASN A 82 17.92 -10.20 2.62
CA ASN A 82 18.77 -9.12 2.13
C ASN A 82 19.39 -8.30 3.27
N HIS A 83 18.64 -8.09 4.36
CA HIS A 83 19.10 -7.37 5.56
C HIS A 83 20.36 -7.98 6.18
N TYR A 84 20.48 -9.31 6.15
CA TYR A 84 21.60 -10.03 6.77
C TYR A 84 22.87 -9.95 5.94
N ILE A 85 22.74 -9.93 4.62
CA ILE A 85 23.87 -9.95 3.67
C ILE A 85 24.20 -8.57 3.10
N GLY A 86 23.37 -7.56 3.38
CA GLY A 86 23.56 -6.17 2.97
C GLY A 86 23.08 -5.85 1.57
N LEU A 87 22.21 -6.69 0.97
CA LEU A 87 21.64 -6.41 -0.35
C LEU A 87 20.69 -5.20 -0.30
N PRO A 88 20.72 -4.31 -1.31
CA PRO A 88 19.72 -3.25 -1.46
C PRO A 88 18.29 -3.80 -1.57
N SER A 89 17.30 -2.98 -1.21
CA SER A 89 15.89 -3.37 -1.29
C SER A 89 15.44 -3.57 -2.73
N PHE A 90 14.67 -4.63 -3.00
CA PHE A 90 14.03 -4.83 -4.31
C PHE A 90 13.02 -3.72 -4.67
N ALA A 91 12.56 -2.94 -3.68
CA ALA A 91 11.72 -1.77 -3.91
C ALA A 91 12.50 -0.65 -4.61
N ASP A 92 13.79 -0.50 -4.31
CA ASP A 92 14.63 0.62 -4.79
C ASP A 92 15.27 0.35 -6.16
N GLY A 93 15.26 -0.89 -6.65
CA GLY A 93 15.82 -1.25 -7.96
C GLY A 93 14.94 -0.86 -9.13
N ALA A 94 15.52 -0.37 -10.22
CA ALA A 94 14.86 -0.16 -11.51
C ALA A 94 13.52 0.60 -11.44
N VAL A 95 13.39 1.59 -10.54
CA VAL A 95 12.12 2.30 -10.28
C VAL A 95 11.65 3.04 -11.53
N LEU A 96 12.55 3.74 -12.21
CA LEU A 96 12.24 4.47 -13.44
C LEU A 96 11.79 3.50 -14.53
N GLU A 97 12.58 2.46 -14.76
CA GLU A 97 12.38 1.46 -15.81
C GLU A 97 11.05 0.72 -15.61
N ARG A 98 10.76 0.25 -14.39
CA ARG A 98 9.48 -0.41 -14.06
C ARG A 98 8.28 0.52 -14.23
N THR A 99 8.44 1.81 -13.95
CA THR A 99 7.37 2.80 -14.09
C THR A 99 7.07 3.11 -15.56
N VAL A 100 8.10 3.24 -16.39
CA VAL A 100 7.93 3.64 -17.80
C VAL A 100 7.81 2.47 -18.76
N SER A 101 8.13 1.23 -18.35
CA SER A 101 8.20 0.07 -19.24
C SER A 101 6.90 -0.23 -19.97
N VAL A 102 5.75 -0.20 -19.29
CA VAL A 102 4.43 -0.46 -19.92
C VAL A 102 4.13 0.59 -20.99
N ALA A 103 4.26 1.87 -20.64
CA ALA A 103 4.05 2.97 -21.58
C ALA A 103 5.06 2.93 -22.74
N GLY A 104 6.31 2.57 -22.46
CA GLY A 104 7.37 2.39 -23.45
C GLY A 104 7.04 1.28 -24.45
N ILE A 105 6.65 0.10 -23.97
CA ILE A 105 6.28 -1.05 -24.81
C ILE A 105 5.03 -0.73 -25.65
N LEU A 106 4.01 -0.10 -25.07
CA LEU A 106 2.83 0.35 -25.81
C LEU A 106 3.18 1.41 -26.87
N THR A 107 4.12 2.31 -26.57
CA THR A 107 4.62 3.29 -27.53
C THR A 107 5.36 2.60 -28.68
N LEU A 108 6.23 1.63 -28.39
CA LEU A 108 6.91 0.83 -29.41
C LEU A 108 5.92 0.06 -30.30
N ALA A 109 4.88 -0.53 -29.71
CA ALA A 109 3.80 -1.20 -30.43
C ALA A 109 3.05 -0.19 -31.34
N ALA A 110 2.70 0.99 -30.83
CA ALA A 110 2.05 2.04 -31.61
C ALA A 110 2.93 2.55 -32.77
N LEU A 111 4.25 2.68 -32.56
CA LEU A 111 5.20 3.08 -33.61
C LEU A 111 5.29 2.03 -34.74
N LEU A 112 5.22 0.73 -34.41
CA LEU A 112 5.14 -0.33 -35.42
C LEU A 112 3.87 -0.22 -36.27
N LEU A 113 2.73 0.09 -35.65
CA LEU A 113 1.47 0.33 -36.37
C LEU A 113 1.53 1.62 -37.20
N ALA A 114 2.14 2.69 -36.69
CA ALA A 114 2.36 3.92 -37.44
C ALA A 114 3.25 3.69 -38.69
N GLY A 115 4.17 2.72 -38.61
CA GLY A 115 4.98 2.24 -39.74
C GLY A 115 4.16 1.75 -40.94
N HIS A 116 2.86 1.46 -40.76
CA HIS A 116 1.94 1.11 -41.85
C HIS A 116 1.77 2.24 -42.88
N TYR A 117 1.89 3.49 -42.44
CA TYR A 117 1.59 4.68 -43.24
C TYR A 117 2.85 5.35 -43.79
N VAL A 118 4.03 4.88 -43.39
CA VAL A 118 5.32 5.44 -43.75
C VAL A 118 6.03 4.49 -44.70
N HIS A 119 6.15 4.86 -45.98
CA HIS A 119 6.81 4.10 -47.04
C HIS A 119 8.25 4.58 -47.33
N SER A 120 8.78 5.49 -46.50
CA SER A 120 10.13 6.04 -46.63
C SER A 120 11.12 5.39 -45.67
N ARG A 121 12.38 5.82 -45.69
CA ARG A 121 13.41 5.43 -44.70
C ARG A 121 13.03 5.73 -43.25
N TRP A 122 12.06 6.62 -43.00
CA TRP A 122 11.55 6.91 -41.66
C TRP A 122 10.76 5.73 -41.06
N ALA A 123 10.34 4.75 -41.87
CA ALA A 123 9.82 3.49 -41.33
C ALA A 123 10.87 2.76 -40.47
N LEU A 124 12.16 2.92 -40.78
CA LEU A 124 13.24 2.35 -39.98
C LEU A 124 13.39 3.03 -38.62
N THR A 125 13.11 4.33 -38.51
CA THR A 125 13.16 5.03 -37.22
C THR A 125 11.97 4.68 -36.32
N LEU A 126 10.84 4.28 -36.91
CA LEU A 126 9.66 3.82 -36.17
C LEU A 126 9.80 2.38 -35.66
N ALA A 127 10.28 1.47 -36.51
CA ALA A 127 10.41 0.04 -36.16
C ALA A 127 11.77 -0.32 -35.52
N GLY A 128 12.81 0.49 -35.74
CA GLY A 128 14.17 0.24 -35.25
C GLY A 128 14.28 0.13 -33.72
N PRO A 129 13.63 1.00 -32.93
CA PRO A 129 13.63 0.87 -31.47
C PRO A 129 13.12 -0.49 -30.97
N THR A 130 12.09 -1.06 -31.61
CA THR A 130 11.57 -2.40 -31.25
C THR A 130 12.58 -3.51 -31.53
N VAL A 131 13.37 -3.40 -32.61
CA VAL A 131 14.40 -4.40 -32.91
C VAL A 131 15.46 -4.43 -31.81
N LEU A 132 15.82 -3.26 -31.28
CA LEU A 132 16.84 -3.13 -30.23
C LEU A 132 16.31 -3.40 -28.83
N PHE A 133 15.00 -3.34 -28.61
CA PHE A 133 14.39 -3.43 -27.27
C PHE A 133 14.85 -4.64 -26.44
N PRO A 134 14.84 -5.90 -26.93
CA PRO A 134 15.29 -7.03 -26.12
C PRO A 134 16.77 -6.95 -25.70
N LEU A 135 17.62 -6.36 -26.56
CA LEU A 135 19.04 -6.17 -26.23
C LEU A 135 19.21 -5.11 -25.14
N PHE A 136 18.47 -4.00 -25.23
CA PHE A 136 18.45 -2.98 -24.19
C PHE A 136 17.94 -3.53 -22.87
N PHE A 137 16.84 -4.29 -22.89
CA PHE A 137 16.30 -4.93 -21.69
C PHE A 137 17.31 -5.88 -21.03
N LEU A 138 18.01 -6.71 -21.81
CA LEU A 138 19.00 -7.64 -21.26
C LEU A 138 20.23 -6.91 -20.70
N ALA A 139 20.67 -5.83 -21.35
CA ALA A 139 21.76 -5.00 -20.86
C ALA A 139 21.39 -4.29 -19.54
N ASP A 140 20.17 -3.75 -19.47
CA ASP A 140 19.64 -3.11 -18.27
C ASP A 140 19.45 -4.12 -17.12
N LEU A 141 18.86 -5.28 -17.40
CA LEU A 141 18.74 -6.36 -16.42
C LEU A 141 20.11 -6.79 -15.90
N GLN A 142 21.09 -6.99 -16.78
CA GLN A 142 22.47 -7.33 -16.38
C GLN A 142 23.09 -6.25 -15.49
N TYR A 143 22.86 -4.98 -15.81
CA TYR A 143 23.32 -3.86 -14.99
C TYR A 143 22.72 -3.92 -13.57
N TRP A 144 21.41 -4.13 -13.45
CA TRP A 144 20.75 -4.24 -12.15
C TRP A 144 21.21 -5.47 -11.37
N LEU A 145 21.35 -6.63 -12.00
CA LEU A 145 21.88 -7.83 -11.35
C LEU A 145 23.31 -7.59 -10.82
N TRP A 146 24.17 -6.94 -11.60
CA TRP A 146 25.52 -6.57 -11.17
C TRP A 146 25.48 -5.58 -10.00
N ASN A 147 24.70 -4.51 -10.13
CA ASN A 147 24.62 -3.45 -9.12
C ASN A 147 24.15 -3.98 -7.76
N TYR A 148 23.18 -4.89 -7.74
CA TYR A 148 22.70 -5.50 -6.50
C TYR A 148 23.81 -6.28 -5.78
N GLY A 149 24.53 -7.15 -6.49
CA GLY A 149 25.55 -7.97 -5.85
C GLY A 149 26.89 -7.27 -5.57
N HIS A 150 27.08 -6.03 -6.07
CA HIS A 150 28.28 -5.20 -5.84
C HIS A 150 28.01 -3.97 -4.96
N SER A 151 26.76 -3.71 -4.57
CA SER A 151 26.38 -2.59 -3.70
C SER A 151 25.99 -3.07 -2.30
N LEU A 152 26.71 -4.07 -1.77
CA LEU A 152 26.42 -4.63 -0.45
C LEU A 152 26.80 -3.64 0.67
N ASP A 153 25.92 -3.42 1.65
CA ASP A 153 26.26 -2.60 2.82
C ASP A 153 27.35 -3.32 3.65
N PRO A 154 28.56 -2.75 3.76
CA PRO A 154 29.66 -3.39 4.50
C PRO A 154 29.34 -3.56 6.00
N ARG A 155 28.34 -2.86 6.53
CA ARG A 155 27.91 -2.92 7.94
C ARG A 155 26.88 -4.02 8.21
N ALA A 156 26.41 -4.74 7.19
CA ALA A 156 25.44 -5.81 7.40
C ALA A 156 26.06 -7.00 8.16
N PRO A 157 25.29 -7.72 9.02
CA PRO A 157 25.82 -8.74 9.93
C PRO A 157 26.68 -9.84 9.28
N PHE A 158 26.39 -10.18 8.01
CA PHE A 158 27.10 -11.22 7.26
C PHE A 158 27.69 -10.73 5.93
N SER A 159 27.88 -9.42 5.75
CA SER A 159 28.48 -8.83 4.53
C SER A 159 29.84 -9.48 4.18
N HIS A 160 30.66 -9.76 5.20
CA HIS A 160 31.98 -10.38 5.05
C HIS A 160 31.95 -11.87 4.68
N ALA A 161 30.82 -12.56 4.81
CA ALA A 161 30.70 -13.99 4.53
C ALA A 161 30.27 -14.30 3.09
N VAL A 162 29.70 -13.33 2.37
CA VAL A 162 29.07 -13.54 1.06
C VAL A 162 29.91 -13.00 -0.10
N GLY A 163 30.73 -11.96 0.11
CA GLY A 163 31.55 -11.33 -0.93
C GLY A 163 30.70 -10.69 -2.05
N GLU A 164 31.34 -9.97 -2.97
CA GLU A 164 30.67 -9.45 -4.16
C GLU A 164 30.28 -10.60 -5.10
N PHE A 165 29.09 -10.51 -5.70
CA PHE A 165 28.61 -11.50 -6.66
C PHE A 165 27.76 -10.84 -7.76
N THR A 166 27.36 -11.62 -8.76
CA THR A 166 26.35 -11.19 -9.74
C THR A 166 25.42 -12.37 -9.96
N PRO A 167 24.11 -12.22 -9.67
CA PRO A 167 23.13 -13.26 -10.00
C PRO A 167 23.22 -13.61 -11.49
N PRO A 168 23.04 -14.90 -11.86
CA PRO A 168 23.14 -15.30 -13.25
C PRO A 168 22.01 -14.68 -14.08
N LEU A 169 22.36 -14.11 -15.24
CA LEU A 169 21.35 -13.68 -16.21
C LEU A 169 20.57 -14.88 -16.75
N PHE A 170 21.27 -15.97 -17.09
CA PHE A 170 20.68 -17.27 -17.46
C PHE A 170 21.60 -18.41 -17.03
N GLY A 171 21.02 -19.59 -16.75
CA GLY A 171 21.75 -20.78 -16.35
C GLY A 171 21.96 -20.90 -14.84
N SER A 172 22.85 -21.81 -14.45
CA SER A 172 23.19 -22.03 -13.04
C SER A 172 24.27 -21.06 -12.56
N GLY A 173 24.14 -20.60 -11.34
CA GLY A 173 25.18 -19.85 -10.62
C GLY A 173 25.10 -20.12 -9.13
N SER A 174 25.96 -19.49 -8.33
CA SER A 174 25.91 -19.60 -6.87
C SER A 174 25.99 -18.21 -6.26
N ILE A 175 25.17 -17.97 -5.23
CA ILE A 175 25.17 -16.75 -4.43
C ILE A 175 25.42 -17.21 -2.99
N ALA A 176 26.59 -16.89 -2.44
CA ALA A 176 27.03 -17.45 -1.16
C ALA A 176 26.94 -18.99 -1.14
N GLN A 177 26.14 -19.54 -0.22
CA GLN A 177 25.88 -20.97 -0.05
C GLN A 177 24.63 -21.45 -0.83
N PHE A 178 24.03 -20.57 -1.63
CA PHE A 178 22.82 -20.89 -2.37
C PHE A 178 23.12 -21.22 -3.83
N ASP A 179 22.52 -22.30 -4.30
CA ASP A 179 22.51 -22.64 -5.73
C ASP A 179 21.40 -21.86 -6.41
N THR A 180 21.72 -21.19 -7.50
CA THR A 180 20.77 -20.40 -8.28
C THR A 180 20.62 -20.95 -9.68
N LEU A 181 19.40 -20.86 -10.21
CA LEU A 181 19.07 -21.22 -11.57
C LEU A 181 18.18 -20.14 -12.16
N ALA A 182 18.65 -19.49 -13.23
CA ALA A 182 17.92 -18.44 -13.93
C ALA A 182 17.53 -18.86 -15.35
N TRP A 183 16.37 -18.44 -15.82
CA TRP A 183 15.91 -18.73 -17.19
C TRP A 183 15.06 -17.59 -17.77
N PRO A 184 14.99 -17.48 -19.11
CA PRO A 184 14.16 -16.48 -19.76
C PRO A 184 12.68 -16.79 -19.52
N GLY A 185 11.92 -15.74 -19.19
CA GLY A 185 10.46 -15.83 -19.12
C GLY A 185 9.81 -15.73 -20.51
N TRP A 186 8.54 -16.13 -20.59
CA TRP A 186 7.79 -16.14 -21.86
C TRP A 186 7.61 -14.75 -22.48
N GLY A 187 7.53 -13.69 -21.67
CA GLY A 187 7.48 -12.32 -22.12
C GLY A 187 8.73 -11.89 -22.88
N LEU A 188 9.92 -12.29 -22.41
CA LEU A 188 11.19 -12.01 -23.10
C LEU A 188 11.28 -12.79 -24.43
N LEU A 189 10.86 -14.06 -24.44
CA LEU A 189 10.81 -14.86 -25.68
C LEU A 189 9.85 -14.26 -26.72
N MET A 190 8.71 -13.72 -26.27
CA MET A 190 7.78 -13.00 -27.13
C MET A 190 8.38 -11.68 -27.65
N ALA A 191 9.08 -10.92 -26.81
CA ALA A 191 9.77 -9.70 -27.22
C ALA A 191 10.89 -9.98 -28.24
N LEU A 192 11.65 -11.07 -28.07
CA LEU A 192 12.66 -11.52 -29.03
C LEU A 192 12.02 -11.91 -30.38
N THR A 193 10.90 -12.62 -30.34
CA THR A 193 10.13 -12.98 -31.54
C THR A 193 9.57 -11.73 -32.23
N ALA A 194 9.04 -10.78 -31.46
CA ALA A 194 8.57 -9.50 -31.98
C ALA A 194 9.69 -8.69 -32.63
N SER A 195 10.89 -8.66 -32.02
CA SER A 195 12.08 -8.02 -32.59
C SER A 195 12.49 -8.66 -33.93
N ALA A 196 12.53 -9.99 -34.01
CA ALA A 196 12.84 -10.70 -35.25
C ALA A 196 11.82 -10.41 -36.36
N LEU A 197 10.52 -10.36 -36.02
CA LEU A 197 9.45 -10.02 -36.96
C LEU A 197 9.51 -8.54 -37.39
N ALA A 198 9.85 -7.62 -36.50
CA ALA A 198 10.07 -6.21 -36.83
C ALA A 198 11.25 -6.06 -37.80
N ALA A 199 12.37 -6.75 -37.56
CA ALA A 199 13.53 -6.75 -38.45
C ALA A 199 13.18 -7.34 -39.83
N ALA A 200 12.47 -8.47 -39.89
CA ALA A 200 11.99 -9.06 -41.14
C ALA A 200 10.99 -8.14 -41.86
N GLY A 201 10.13 -7.46 -41.10
CA GLY A 201 9.20 -6.44 -41.59
C GLY A 201 9.93 -5.25 -42.22
N MET A 202 10.98 -4.74 -41.57
CA MET A 202 11.83 -3.66 -42.09
C MET A 202 12.57 -4.07 -43.36
N ILE A 203 13.12 -5.30 -43.42
CA ILE A 203 13.78 -5.82 -44.63
C ILE A 203 12.78 -5.93 -45.78
N SER A 204 11.59 -6.48 -45.51
CA SER A 204 10.52 -6.62 -46.50
C SER A 204 10.01 -5.26 -46.97
N HIS A 205 9.85 -4.30 -46.05
CA HIS A 205 9.47 -2.91 -46.33
C HIS A 205 10.48 -2.25 -47.26
N ARG A 206 11.77 -2.34 -46.93
CA ARG A 206 12.84 -1.79 -47.76
C ARG A 206 12.87 -2.42 -49.15
N ARG A 207 12.62 -3.73 -49.27
CA ARG A 207 12.55 -4.41 -50.58
C ARG A 207 11.36 -3.93 -51.41
N ALA A 208 10.21 -3.67 -50.78
CA ALA A 208 9.00 -3.22 -51.46
C ALA A 208 9.08 -1.76 -51.94
N TYR A 209 9.60 -0.84 -51.13
CA TYR A 209 9.50 0.60 -51.40
C TYR A 209 10.79 1.26 -51.93
N LYS A 210 11.97 0.64 -51.74
CA LYS A 210 13.23 1.19 -52.28
C LYS A 210 13.23 1.33 -53.81
N PRO A 211 12.75 0.35 -54.62
CA PRO A 211 12.72 0.47 -56.08
C PRO A 211 11.89 1.66 -56.59
N LEU A 212 10.84 2.05 -55.86
CA LEU A 212 9.93 3.15 -56.19
C LEU A 212 10.50 4.54 -55.84
N SER A 213 11.64 4.58 -55.13
CA SER A 213 12.27 5.83 -54.67
C SER A 213 13.46 6.29 -55.53
N THR A 214 13.85 5.49 -56.53
CA THR A 214 14.88 5.80 -57.53
C THR A 214 14.24 6.32 -58.83
N PRO A 215 14.67 7.48 -59.38
CA PRO A 215 14.15 7.97 -60.67
C PRO A 215 14.54 7.03 -61.83
N PRO A 216 13.71 6.86 -62.87
CA PRO A 216 14.07 6.11 -64.08
C PRO A 216 14.89 6.96 -65.08
N GLY A 217 15.95 6.37 -65.65
CA GLY A 217 16.82 6.88 -66.74
C GLY A 217 18.30 6.67 -66.39
N ASP A 218 19.15 5.93 -67.13
CA ASP A 218 19.30 5.86 -68.58
C ASP A 218 19.67 4.46 -69.09
N ASN A 219 18.96 4.00 -70.12
CA ASN A 219 19.47 3.07 -71.13
C ASN A 219 18.82 3.48 -72.46
N PHE A 220 19.59 4.01 -73.41
CA PHE A 220 19.65 3.61 -74.84
C PHE A 220 20.44 4.62 -75.73
N THR A 221 21.56 4.12 -76.27
CA THR A 221 22.21 4.32 -77.60
C THR A 221 22.86 5.62 -78.09
N ASP A 222 24.07 5.39 -78.63
CA ASP A 222 24.84 6.01 -79.73
C ASP A 222 25.65 7.30 -79.56
N GLY A 223 26.93 7.20 -79.97
CA GLY A 223 27.62 8.23 -80.75
C GLY A 223 28.63 9.13 -80.03
N ALA A 224 29.89 8.67 -80.04
CA ALA A 224 31.15 9.41 -80.20
C ALA A 224 31.30 10.91 -79.79
N SER A 225 32.50 11.16 -79.23
CA SER A 225 33.24 12.43 -79.10
C SER A 225 32.77 13.37 -78.00
N ASP A 226 33.60 14.12 -77.28
CA ASP A 226 35.02 14.15 -76.97
C ASP A 226 35.12 15.15 -75.80
N SER A 227 36.12 14.97 -74.95
CA SER A 227 36.75 15.92 -74.04
C SER A 227 36.05 17.26 -73.69
N SER A 228 35.90 17.52 -72.39
CA SER A 228 36.91 18.30 -71.66
C SER A 228 36.41 18.72 -70.27
N VAL A 229 37.27 18.45 -69.31
CA VAL A 229 37.17 18.77 -67.89
C VAL A 229 37.67 20.19 -67.65
N GLY A 230 36.93 20.94 -66.83
CA GLY A 230 37.34 22.19 -66.20
C GLY A 230 36.08 22.85 -65.64
N SER A 231 36.00 23.41 -64.44
CA SER A 231 36.97 23.87 -63.47
C SER A 231 36.16 24.80 -62.55
N ARG A 232 36.20 24.59 -61.21
CA ARG A 232 36.26 25.62 -60.12
C ARG A 232 35.28 26.80 -60.15
N LYS A 233 34.70 27.33 -59.06
CA LYS A 233 34.89 27.34 -57.59
C LYS A 233 33.64 28.10 -57.08
N ASP A 234 32.96 27.67 -56.02
CA ASP A 234 33.14 28.10 -54.60
C ASP A 234 33.00 29.64 -54.40
N PRO A 235 32.27 30.17 -53.39
CA PRO A 235 32.51 29.82 -51.99
C PRO A 235 31.31 29.93 -51.00
N PHE A 236 31.59 29.62 -49.72
CA PHE A 236 30.87 30.04 -48.50
C PHE A 236 29.62 29.26 -48.05
N ARG A 237 29.84 28.20 -47.26
CA ARG A 237 29.00 27.88 -46.10
C ARG A 237 29.84 27.47 -44.89
N ARG A 238 29.91 28.37 -43.91
CA ARG A 238 30.38 28.06 -42.54
C ARG A 238 29.51 28.80 -41.52
N ARG A 239 29.07 28.02 -40.53
CA ARG A 239 28.64 28.33 -39.14
C ARG A 239 27.14 28.38 -38.82
N VAL A 240 26.88 27.91 -37.59
CA VAL A 240 25.64 27.78 -36.80
C VAL A 240 24.88 26.48 -37.13
N VAL A 241 24.88 25.38 -36.35
CA VAL A 241 24.97 25.15 -34.89
C VAL A 241 24.20 26.17 -34.07
N GLN A 242 22.87 26.04 -34.07
CA GLN A 242 21.95 26.26 -32.94
C GLN A 242 20.52 26.44 -33.47
N ARG A 243 19.56 25.89 -32.71
CA ARG A 243 18.09 26.02 -32.83
C ARG A 243 17.41 25.08 -33.84
N SER A 244 16.97 23.92 -33.33
CA SER A 244 15.59 23.37 -33.50
C SER A 244 15.50 21.95 -32.92
N LEU A 245 15.82 21.81 -31.62
CA LEU A 245 15.43 20.68 -30.77
C LEU A 245 14.71 21.32 -29.59
N LEU A 246 13.40 21.57 -29.73
CA LEU A 246 12.45 21.96 -28.68
C LEU A 246 11.12 22.29 -29.37
N ALA A 247 10.25 21.28 -29.54
CA ALA A 247 8.80 21.41 -29.73
C ALA A 247 8.16 20.00 -29.88
N ALA A 248 8.20 19.22 -28.81
CA ALA A 248 7.32 18.06 -28.57
C ALA A 248 7.39 17.70 -27.08
N GLY A 249 7.00 18.66 -26.24
CA GLY A 249 6.90 18.53 -24.79
C GLY A 249 6.08 19.71 -24.29
N ALA A 250 5.08 19.42 -23.44
CA ALA A 250 3.92 20.24 -23.06
C ALA A 250 2.80 20.24 -24.12
N THR A 251 1.54 19.91 -23.78
CA THR A 251 0.81 20.37 -22.59
C THR A 251 -0.28 19.37 -22.14
N LEU A 252 -0.26 18.96 -20.88
CA LEU A 252 -1.46 18.99 -20.03
C LEU A 252 -1.04 19.20 -18.56
N ALA A 253 -0.88 20.48 -18.21
CA ALA A 253 -0.86 20.96 -16.83
C ALA A 253 -1.30 22.44 -16.85
N VAL A 254 -2.57 22.70 -16.55
CA VAL A 254 -3.15 23.88 -15.88
C VAL A 254 -4.57 23.44 -15.48
N GLY A 255 -5.06 23.53 -14.24
CA GLY A 255 -4.52 24.06 -13.00
C GLY A 255 -5.68 24.24 -12.02
N ILE A 256 -5.44 24.01 -10.73
CA ILE A 256 -6.08 24.79 -9.66
C ILE A 256 -4.98 25.05 -8.64
N GLY A 257 -4.52 26.30 -8.61
CA GLY A 257 -3.79 26.83 -7.49
C GLY A 257 -4.78 27.25 -6.42
N THR A 258 -4.54 26.79 -5.20
CA THR A 258 -4.78 27.59 -4.00
C THR A 258 -3.46 27.59 -3.25
N SER A 259 -2.85 28.76 -3.20
CA SER A 259 -1.71 29.09 -2.37
C SER A 259 -2.04 28.86 -0.90
N THR A 260 -1.41 27.88 -0.29
CA THR A 260 -1.00 27.98 1.11
C THR A 260 0.49 28.25 1.09
N SER A 261 0.85 29.44 1.57
CA SER A 261 2.21 29.79 1.95
C SER A 261 2.68 28.76 2.97
N ALA A 262 3.45 27.78 2.51
CA ALA A 262 4.39 27.11 3.37
C ALA A 262 5.42 28.18 3.72
N ASP A 263 5.35 28.68 4.96
CA ASP A 263 6.46 29.37 5.59
C ASP A 263 7.62 28.37 5.66
N ALA A 264 8.34 28.24 4.54
CA ALA A 264 9.70 27.79 4.54
C ALA A 264 10.47 28.87 5.31
N LEU A 265 10.62 28.63 6.61
CA LEU A 265 11.55 29.33 7.48
C LEU A 265 12.87 29.44 6.71
N SER A 266 13.13 30.64 6.20
CA SER A 266 14.45 31.05 5.77
C SER A 266 15.39 30.74 6.91
N ILE A 267 16.34 29.82 6.70
CA ILE A 267 17.44 29.59 7.62
C ILE A 267 18.30 30.85 7.55
N ASP A 268 17.94 31.79 8.40
CA ASP A 268 18.71 33.00 8.62
C ASP A 268 19.99 32.64 9.38
N ARG A 269 21.03 33.41 9.07
CA ARG A 269 22.42 33.18 9.44
C ARG A 269 22.62 33.09 10.97
N GLU A 270 23.48 32.15 11.39
CA GLU A 270 23.97 31.92 12.76
C GLU A 270 22.88 31.68 13.82
N THR A 271 22.16 30.55 13.72
CA THR A 271 21.41 30.05 14.88
C THR A 271 22.40 29.61 15.97
N GLN A 272 22.55 30.41 17.02
CA GLN A 272 23.38 30.07 18.16
C GLN A 272 22.80 28.86 18.88
N TRP A 273 23.49 27.73 18.81
CA TRP A 273 23.14 26.53 19.52
C TRP A 273 23.49 26.67 20.99
N VAL A 274 22.51 26.42 21.87
CA VAL A 274 22.72 26.35 23.32
C VAL A 274 22.96 24.90 23.70
N ASP A 275 23.96 24.65 24.54
CA ASP A 275 24.22 23.33 25.11
C ASP A 275 23.26 23.09 26.28
N LEU A 276 22.26 22.23 26.07
CA LEU A 276 21.24 21.94 27.07
C LEU A 276 21.80 21.17 28.27
N GLN A 277 22.85 20.37 28.09
CA GLN A 277 23.44 19.62 29.19
C GLN A 277 24.01 20.56 30.26
N VAL A 278 24.62 21.68 29.84
CA VAL A 278 25.16 22.68 30.77
C VAL A 278 24.07 23.29 31.66
N LEU A 279 22.89 23.55 31.10
CA LEU A 279 21.75 24.08 31.86
C LEU A 279 21.20 23.03 32.84
N ILE A 280 21.08 21.78 32.40
CA ILE A 280 20.66 20.66 33.24
C ILE A 280 21.65 20.46 34.39
N ASP A 281 22.95 20.45 34.12
CA ASP A 281 23.99 20.21 35.11
C ASP A 281 24.04 21.31 36.18
N ALA A 282 23.88 22.57 35.77
CA ALA A 282 23.86 23.73 36.67
C ALA A 282 22.63 23.80 37.59
N THR A 283 21.54 23.13 37.25
CA THR A 283 20.28 23.20 37.99
C THR A 283 20.30 22.28 39.21
N GLU A 284 19.84 22.73 40.38
CA GLU A 284 19.77 21.85 41.55
C GLU A 284 18.73 20.73 41.37
N PRO A 285 18.89 19.56 42.02
CA PRO A 285 17.86 18.52 42.01
C PRO A 285 16.49 19.06 42.45
N GLY A 286 15.45 18.75 41.67
CA GLY A 286 14.08 19.27 41.83
C GLY A 286 13.87 20.66 41.23
N GLY A 287 14.92 21.31 40.71
CA GLY A 287 14.84 22.62 40.07
C GLY A 287 14.14 22.61 38.72
N VAL A 288 13.92 23.82 38.20
CA VAL A 288 13.27 24.07 36.91
C VAL A 288 14.28 24.65 35.92
N VAL A 289 14.38 24.04 34.75
CA VAL A 289 15.10 24.53 33.58
C VAL A 289 14.07 25.13 32.62
N GLU A 290 14.02 26.46 32.56
CA GLU A 290 13.16 27.18 31.62
C GLU A 290 13.94 27.46 30.33
N LEU A 291 13.42 26.94 29.20
CA LEU A 291 14.00 27.15 27.89
C LEU A 291 13.25 28.27 27.16
N ALA A 292 13.98 29.35 26.88
CA ALA A 292 13.52 30.40 25.98
C ALA A 292 13.53 29.90 24.51
N PRO A 293 12.77 30.53 23.60
CA PRO A 293 12.74 30.16 22.19
C PRO A 293 14.14 30.11 21.60
N GLY A 294 14.50 28.98 20.99
CA GLY A 294 15.84 28.77 20.46
C GLY A 294 16.14 27.33 20.11
N MET A 295 17.37 27.10 19.66
CA MET A 295 17.90 25.79 19.29
C MET A 295 18.84 25.26 20.37
N TYR A 296 18.52 24.08 20.89
CA TYR A 296 19.25 23.40 21.94
C TYR A 296 19.80 22.08 21.42
N ARG A 297 21.06 21.79 21.72
CA ARG A 297 21.66 20.49 21.38
C ARG A 297 21.07 19.41 22.28
N GLY A 298 20.48 18.38 21.67
CA GLY A 298 20.06 17.16 22.32
C GLY A 298 21.23 16.21 22.59
N GLY A 299 20.92 14.93 22.77
CA GLY A 299 21.86 13.94 23.29
C GLY A 299 22.14 14.12 24.79
N VAL A 300 21.19 14.72 25.50
CA VAL A 300 21.34 15.08 26.93
C VAL A 300 20.90 13.94 27.85
N LEU A 301 21.49 13.91 29.03
CA LEU A 301 21.22 12.93 30.07
C LEU A 301 20.74 13.62 31.35
N ILE A 302 19.54 13.25 31.78
CA ILE A 302 18.91 13.72 33.03
C ILE A 302 19.07 12.64 34.11
N THR A 303 19.90 12.92 35.12
CA THR A 303 20.26 11.98 36.22
C THR A 303 19.72 12.40 37.59
N LYS A 304 18.99 13.52 37.66
CA LYS A 304 18.36 14.03 38.88
C LYS A 304 16.91 14.43 38.59
N PRO A 305 16.03 14.41 39.60
CA PRO A 305 14.70 15.00 39.47
C PRO A 305 14.83 16.44 38.96
N LEU A 306 14.02 16.84 37.99
CA LEU A 306 14.00 18.21 37.46
C LEU A 306 12.76 18.44 36.60
N THR A 307 12.40 19.70 36.40
CA THR A 307 11.42 20.11 35.39
C THR A 307 12.13 20.80 34.24
N LEU A 308 11.93 20.32 33.02
CA LEU A 308 12.35 20.96 31.79
C LEU A 308 11.12 21.52 31.07
N VAL A 309 11.01 22.84 30.99
CA VAL A 309 9.83 23.52 30.43
C VAL A 309 10.24 24.50 29.34
N GLY A 310 9.56 24.43 28.21
CA GLY A 310 9.74 25.35 27.09
C GLY A 310 8.65 26.41 27.01
N THR A 311 9.04 27.65 26.70
CA THR A 311 8.11 28.73 26.35
C THR A 311 8.24 29.04 24.86
N ASP A 312 7.12 29.10 24.14
CA ASP A 312 7.05 29.28 22.68
C ASP A 312 7.88 28.27 21.86
N TRP A 313 7.78 26.99 22.22
CA TRP A 313 8.29 25.85 21.45
C TRP A 313 9.80 25.86 21.15
N PRO A 314 10.69 25.94 22.16
CA PRO A 314 12.12 25.73 21.96
C PRO A 314 12.40 24.33 21.40
N VAL A 315 13.43 24.22 20.57
CA VAL A 315 13.76 23.00 19.84
C VAL A 315 14.95 22.31 20.48
N VAL A 316 14.78 21.06 20.91
CA VAL A 316 15.85 20.15 21.30
C VAL A 316 16.12 19.19 20.14
N ASP A 317 17.31 19.29 19.55
CA ASP A 317 17.67 18.59 18.31
C ASP A 317 18.74 17.52 18.56
N GLY A 318 18.42 16.26 18.25
CA GLY A 318 19.35 15.13 18.39
C GLY A 318 20.39 15.02 17.27
N GLN A 319 20.32 15.88 16.24
CA GLN A 319 21.27 15.93 15.13
C GLN A 319 21.43 14.60 14.37
N GLY A 320 20.42 13.73 14.41
CA GLY A 320 20.44 12.42 13.77
C GLY A 320 21.27 11.37 14.54
N LEU A 321 21.57 11.60 15.82
CA LEU A 321 22.44 10.74 16.63
C LEU A 321 21.76 10.34 17.94
N GLY A 322 21.64 9.03 18.20
CA GLY A 322 21.21 8.51 19.50
C GLY A 322 19.80 8.95 19.90
N SER A 323 19.51 8.88 21.20
CA SER A 323 18.28 9.47 21.75
C SER A 323 18.46 10.97 21.99
N VAL A 324 17.41 11.77 21.80
CA VAL A 324 17.48 13.23 21.97
C VAL A 324 17.57 13.61 23.45
N ILE A 325 16.77 12.97 24.30
CA ILE A 325 16.80 13.13 25.77
C ILE A 325 16.78 11.75 26.41
N GLU A 326 17.76 11.46 27.27
CA GLU A 326 17.79 10.25 28.08
C GLU A 326 17.49 10.58 29.55
N VAL A 327 16.59 9.83 30.18
CA VAL A 327 16.19 10.02 31.60
C VAL A 327 16.55 8.81 32.46
N ARG A 328 17.23 9.08 33.58
CA ARG A 328 17.64 8.10 34.60
C ARG A 328 17.34 8.56 36.03
N ALA A 329 16.24 9.29 36.21
CA ALA A 329 15.82 9.82 37.50
C ALA A 329 14.30 9.77 37.67
N PRO A 330 13.80 9.69 38.91
CA PRO A 330 12.37 9.85 39.18
C PRO A 330 11.96 11.33 39.09
N ASP A 331 10.65 11.58 39.04
CA ASP A 331 10.05 12.91 39.18
C ASP A 331 10.61 13.95 38.19
N VAL A 332 10.86 13.50 36.95
CA VAL A 332 11.27 14.36 35.84
C VAL A 332 10.04 14.81 35.07
N ARG A 333 9.91 16.12 34.86
CA ARG A 333 8.88 16.70 33.98
C ARG A 333 9.51 17.26 32.71
N ILE A 334 8.92 16.97 31.55
CA ILE A 334 9.33 17.51 30.25
C ILE A 334 8.10 18.07 29.53
N GLU A 335 8.08 19.38 29.28
CA GLU A 335 6.90 20.09 28.78
C GLU A 335 7.20 21.22 27.79
N GLY A 336 6.34 21.37 26.78
CA GLY A 336 6.33 22.53 25.88
C GLY A 336 7.49 22.57 24.88
N LEU A 337 8.10 21.42 24.55
CA LEU A 337 9.28 21.34 23.68
C LEU A 337 8.93 20.83 22.27
N VAL A 338 9.76 21.21 21.30
CA VAL A 338 9.91 20.46 20.04
C VAL A 338 11.12 19.55 20.18
N ILE A 339 10.93 18.24 20.12
CA ILE A 339 11.98 17.22 20.22
C ILE A 339 12.14 16.59 18.84
N ARG A 340 13.32 16.69 18.23
CA ARG A 340 13.46 16.25 16.83
C ARG A 340 14.79 15.61 16.48
N ASN A 341 14.80 14.93 15.33
CA ASN A 341 16.00 14.38 14.70
C ASN A 341 16.75 13.42 15.63
N SER A 342 16.08 12.39 16.14
CA SER A 342 16.78 11.30 16.82
C SER A 342 17.69 10.57 15.83
N GLY A 343 18.54 9.68 16.33
CA GLY A 343 19.15 8.64 15.50
C GLY A 343 18.11 7.70 14.90
N SER A 344 18.55 6.88 13.96
CA SER A 344 17.72 5.96 13.16
C SER A 344 18.08 4.49 13.35
N ARG A 345 18.75 4.12 14.45
CA ARG A 345 19.17 2.74 14.73
C ARG A 345 18.15 1.99 15.58
N LEU A 346 17.48 1.00 14.97
CA LEU A 346 16.55 0.11 15.67
C LEU A 346 17.21 -0.73 16.75
N ASP A 347 18.44 -1.19 16.52
CA ASP A 347 19.19 -2.04 17.48
C ASP A 347 19.59 -1.27 18.75
N ARG A 348 19.68 0.06 18.66
CA ARG A 348 19.94 0.96 19.79
C ARG A 348 18.68 1.60 20.35
N GLU A 349 17.56 1.45 19.64
CA GLU A 349 16.27 1.99 20.02
C GLU A 349 16.31 3.52 20.19
N ASP A 350 16.98 4.19 19.25
CA ASP A 350 17.12 5.65 19.24
C ASP A 350 15.74 6.34 19.35
N ALA A 351 15.57 7.24 20.31
CA ALA A 351 14.27 7.82 20.63
C ALA A 351 14.28 9.35 20.76
N GLY A 352 13.12 9.98 20.66
CA GLY A 352 12.93 11.36 21.13
C GLY A 352 13.23 11.45 22.63
N ILE A 353 12.53 10.64 23.43
CA ILE A 353 12.84 10.47 24.86
C ILE A 353 13.03 9.00 25.16
N SER A 354 14.19 8.64 25.74
CA SER A 354 14.43 7.30 26.25
C SER A 354 14.61 7.31 27.78
N SER A 355 14.26 6.21 28.44
CA SER A 355 14.54 6.04 29.87
C SER A 355 14.92 4.62 30.22
N THR A 356 15.81 4.51 31.22
CA THR A 356 16.19 3.21 31.81
C THR A 356 15.42 2.94 33.10
N THR A 357 15.16 3.99 33.90
CA THR A 357 14.34 3.98 35.12
C THR A 357 13.91 5.41 35.38
N SER A 358 12.61 5.65 35.36
CA SER A 358 12.05 6.99 35.58
C SER A 358 10.65 6.93 36.19
N PRO A 359 10.52 6.52 37.47
CA PRO A 359 9.24 6.56 38.17
C PRO A 359 8.65 7.96 38.22
N ARG A 360 7.34 8.07 38.04
CA ARG A 360 6.58 9.34 38.06
C ARG A 360 7.10 10.39 37.07
N ILE A 361 7.68 9.92 35.96
CA ILE A 361 8.04 10.81 34.85
C ILE A 361 6.78 11.38 34.21
N ASP A 362 6.84 12.65 33.86
CA ASP A 362 5.71 13.44 33.40
C ASP A 362 6.08 14.14 32.09
N ILE A 363 5.57 13.62 30.97
CA ILE A 363 5.91 14.11 29.64
C ILE A 363 4.64 14.60 28.99
N ARG A 364 4.51 15.93 28.86
CA ARG A 364 3.26 16.55 28.45
C ARG A 364 3.40 17.69 27.47
N GLY A 365 2.46 17.82 26.54
CA GLY A 365 2.40 19.00 25.67
C GLY A 365 3.63 19.19 24.79
N ASN A 366 4.32 18.12 24.40
CA ASN A 366 5.49 18.19 23.53
C ASN A 366 5.15 17.82 22.08
N ARG A 367 6.02 18.25 21.15
CA ARG A 367 5.94 17.90 19.72
C ARG A 367 7.18 17.12 19.32
N PHE A 368 7.00 15.90 18.85
CA PHE A 368 8.08 15.05 18.36
C PHE A 368 8.06 15.04 16.84
N LYS A 369 9.23 15.23 16.21
CA LYS A 369 9.37 15.25 14.74
C LYS A 369 10.59 14.47 14.29
N GLU A 370 10.44 13.65 13.26
CA GLU A 370 11.57 12.88 12.70
C GLU A 370 12.32 12.09 13.79
N VAL A 371 11.56 11.37 14.60
CA VAL A 371 12.08 10.47 15.65
C VAL A 371 11.81 9.02 15.29
N LEU A 372 12.78 8.14 15.51
CA LEU A 372 12.62 6.71 15.21
C LEU A 372 11.62 6.10 16.20
N PHE A 373 11.93 6.17 17.49
CA PHE A 373 10.96 5.98 18.56
C PHE A 373 10.52 7.33 19.10
N GLY A 374 9.23 7.57 19.29
CA GLY A 374 8.80 8.80 19.96
C GLY A 374 9.32 8.80 21.40
N MET A 375 8.92 7.76 22.13
CA MET A 375 9.25 7.59 23.54
C MET A 375 9.51 6.12 23.83
N PHE A 376 10.62 5.82 24.50
CA PHE A 376 10.85 4.49 25.05
C PHE A 376 11.20 4.56 26.53
N LEU A 377 10.21 4.25 27.38
CA LEU A 377 10.34 4.37 28.82
C LEU A 377 10.34 2.98 29.48
N ARG A 378 11.39 2.71 30.26
CA ARG A 378 11.55 1.47 31.02
C ARG A 378 11.37 1.75 32.50
N ARG A 379 10.69 0.85 33.23
CA ARG A 379 10.54 0.93 34.70
C ARG A 379 10.05 2.31 35.17
N SER A 380 9.01 2.80 34.49
CA SER A 380 8.47 4.15 34.65
C SER A 380 7.10 4.10 35.34
N ASN A 381 7.09 3.55 36.56
CA ASN A 381 5.87 3.39 37.34
C ASN A 381 5.24 4.75 37.64
N GLY A 382 3.92 4.87 37.41
CA GLY A 382 3.18 6.11 37.60
C GLY A 382 3.51 7.20 36.59
N ALA A 383 4.04 6.84 35.41
CA ALA A 383 4.30 7.80 34.34
C ALA A 383 3.02 8.49 33.86
N HIS A 384 3.11 9.77 33.53
CA HIS A 384 2.04 10.53 32.88
C HIS A 384 2.53 10.99 31.51
N ILE A 385 1.90 10.48 30.44
CA ILE A 385 2.21 10.83 29.06
C ILE A 385 0.96 11.49 28.48
N ALA A 386 0.97 12.81 28.36
CA ALA A 386 -0.26 13.57 28.11
C ALA A 386 -0.16 14.63 27.01
N ASN A 387 -1.11 14.66 26.09
CA ASN A 387 -1.25 15.73 25.09
C ASN A 387 0.01 15.97 24.25
N ASN A 388 0.76 14.90 23.92
CA ASN A 388 1.91 14.99 23.03
C ASN A 388 1.48 14.72 21.58
N ASP A 389 2.11 15.42 20.64
CA ASP A 389 1.98 15.20 19.20
C ASP A 389 3.25 14.49 18.72
N ILE A 390 3.13 13.24 18.29
CA ILE A 390 4.24 12.35 17.99
C ILE A 390 4.23 11.96 16.51
N GLN A 391 5.10 12.59 15.74
CA GLN A 391 5.37 12.24 14.35
C GLN A 391 6.67 11.45 14.23
N SER A 392 6.57 10.17 13.87
CA SER A 392 7.71 9.30 13.60
C SER A 392 8.37 9.60 12.24
N MET A 393 9.59 9.09 12.03
CA MET A 393 10.27 9.13 10.75
C MET A 393 9.49 8.39 9.65
N ASP A 394 9.48 8.93 8.43
CA ASP A 394 8.87 8.27 7.27
C ASP A 394 9.77 7.15 6.73
N LEU A 395 9.57 5.95 7.29
CA LEU A 395 10.30 4.74 6.93
C LEU A 395 9.35 3.62 6.53
N PHE A 396 9.85 2.61 5.81
CA PHE A 396 9.10 1.37 5.61
C PHE A 396 8.76 0.72 6.97
N ILE A 397 7.59 0.09 7.09
CA ILE A 397 7.00 -0.35 8.37
C ILE A 397 7.92 -1.22 9.23
N ALA A 398 8.74 -2.08 8.62
CA ALA A 398 9.69 -2.93 9.33
C ALA A 398 10.88 -2.15 9.94
N ARG A 399 11.15 -0.95 9.43
CA ARG A 399 12.21 -0.04 9.87
C ARG A 399 11.73 1.03 10.84
N ARG A 400 10.42 1.24 10.97
CA ARG A 400 9.84 2.21 11.90
C ARG A 400 10.06 1.77 13.36
N GLY A 401 10.37 2.73 14.22
CA GLY A 401 10.29 2.55 15.66
C GLY A 401 8.85 2.79 16.16
N ASP A 402 8.65 2.58 17.45
CA ASP A 402 7.33 2.71 18.08
C ASP A 402 7.09 4.16 18.50
N GLY A 403 5.85 4.65 18.41
CA GLY A 403 5.50 6.00 18.85
C GLY A 403 5.70 6.15 20.36
N ILE A 404 5.07 5.27 21.13
CA ILE A 404 5.25 5.16 22.58
C ILE A 404 5.54 3.70 22.89
N ARG A 405 6.58 3.43 23.68
CA ARG A 405 6.85 2.10 24.25
C ARG A 405 7.02 2.22 25.76
N LEU A 406 6.12 1.60 26.51
CA LEU A 406 6.24 1.35 27.94
C LEU A 406 6.65 -0.10 28.19
N TRP A 407 7.68 -0.27 29.02
CA TRP A 407 8.24 -1.57 29.34
C TRP A 407 8.41 -1.73 30.85
N GLN A 408 7.92 -2.85 31.41
CA GLN A 408 8.06 -3.17 32.84
C GLN A 408 7.63 -2.02 33.75
N SER A 409 6.45 -1.47 33.50
CA SER A 409 5.92 -0.31 34.21
C SER A 409 4.58 -0.63 34.84
N SER A 410 4.02 0.27 35.64
CA SER A 410 2.69 0.07 36.23
C SER A 410 2.03 1.39 36.54
N THR A 411 0.69 1.42 36.56
CA THR A 411 -0.11 2.60 36.97
C THR A 411 0.16 3.87 36.15
N ALA A 412 0.68 3.71 34.93
CA ALA A 412 0.90 4.81 34.00
C ALA A 412 -0.42 5.28 33.37
N VAL A 413 -0.49 6.57 33.06
CA VAL A 413 -1.61 7.19 32.35
C VAL A 413 -1.09 7.75 31.02
N VAL A 414 -1.62 7.24 29.92
CA VAL A 414 -1.34 7.69 28.56
C VAL A 414 -2.60 8.30 27.99
N GLU A 415 -2.64 9.64 27.87
CA GLU A 415 -3.88 10.33 27.50
C GLU A 415 -3.74 11.50 26.54
N GLY A 416 -4.72 11.69 25.67
CA GLY A 416 -4.78 12.88 24.81
C GLY A 416 -3.65 12.98 23.77
N ASN A 417 -2.87 11.92 23.56
CA ASN A 417 -1.74 11.96 22.63
C ASN A 417 -2.20 11.69 21.19
N HIS A 418 -1.54 12.30 20.23
CA HIS A 418 -1.68 12.01 18.80
C HIS A 418 -0.40 11.34 18.30
N LEU A 419 -0.52 10.14 17.74
CA LEU A 419 0.59 9.34 17.23
C LEU A 419 0.34 9.07 15.74
N ILE A 420 1.27 9.49 14.89
CA ILE A 420 1.19 9.29 13.45
C ILE A 420 2.46 8.68 12.87
N GLY A 421 2.29 7.71 11.97
CA GLY A 421 3.37 7.17 11.16
C GLY A 421 4.40 6.33 11.92
N GLY A 422 4.19 6.05 13.21
CA GLY A 422 4.98 5.11 13.98
C GLY A 422 4.71 3.65 13.58
N ARG A 423 5.46 2.71 14.17
CA ARG A 423 5.15 1.28 14.01
C ARG A 423 4.01 0.88 14.93
N ASP A 424 4.19 1.00 16.24
CA ASP A 424 3.20 0.61 17.25
C ASP A 424 3.12 1.65 18.39
N ALA A 425 2.07 1.60 19.21
CA ALA A 425 2.13 2.01 20.62
C ALA A 425 2.14 0.77 21.51
N VAL A 426 3.21 0.56 22.28
CA VAL A 426 3.55 -0.73 22.91
C VAL A 426 3.49 -0.65 24.43
N PHE A 427 2.78 -1.61 25.04
CA PHE A 427 2.65 -1.79 26.47
C PHE A 427 2.98 -3.23 26.82
N TRP A 428 4.23 -3.50 27.19
CA TRP A 428 4.69 -4.84 27.50
C TRP A 428 5.09 -4.95 28.97
N PHE A 429 4.63 -6.00 29.66
CA PHE A 429 4.84 -6.17 31.09
C PHE A 429 4.39 -4.94 31.88
N THR A 430 3.24 -4.37 31.53
CA THR A 430 2.83 -3.05 31.99
C THR A 430 1.41 -3.05 32.57
N ASP A 431 1.31 -3.16 33.89
CA ASP A 431 0.05 -3.45 34.57
C ASP A 431 -0.70 -2.20 35.04
N LYS A 432 -2.03 -2.33 35.13
CA LYS A 432 -2.95 -1.31 35.70
C LYS A 432 -2.80 0.06 35.05
N ILE A 433 -2.56 0.08 33.75
CA ILE A 433 -2.43 1.33 33.00
C ILE A 433 -3.76 1.83 32.49
N THR A 434 -3.85 3.15 32.32
CA THR A 434 -4.99 3.80 31.66
C THR A 434 -4.50 4.41 30.35
N VAL A 435 -5.05 3.94 29.23
CA VAL A 435 -4.81 4.47 27.89
C VAL A 435 -6.11 5.09 27.40
N ARG A 436 -6.22 6.42 27.38
CA ARG A 436 -7.49 7.07 27.06
C ARG A 436 -7.40 8.30 26.18
N ARG A 437 -8.42 8.54 25.35
CA ARG A 437 -8.52 9.76 24.53
C ARG A 437 -7.30 10.00 23.64
N ASN A 438 -6.60 8.94 23.22
CA ASN A 438 -5.50 9.04 22.28
C ASN A 438 -6.02 8.85 20.85
N HIS A 439 -5.34 9.47 19.89
CA HIS A 439 -5.55 9.26 18.46
C HIS A 439 -4.30 8.60 17.88
N VAL A 440 -4.44 7.40 17.34
CA VAL A 440 -3.32 6.65 16.74
C VAL A 440 -3.67 6.27 15.31
N GLU A 441 -2.85 6.72 14.36
CA GLU A 441 -3.08 6.50 12.93
C GLU A 441 -1.83 6.17 12.11
N ASP A 442 -2.06 5.55 10.97
CA ASP A 442 -1.04 5.19 9.97
C ASP A 442 0.11 4.32 10.50
N GLY A 443 -0.19 3.48 11.49
CA GLY A 443 0.73 2.51 12.09
C GLY A 443 0.41 1.05 11.76
N ARG A 444 1.19 0.15 12.36
CA ARG A 444 0.93 -1.30 12.34
C ARG A 444 -0.10 -1.66 13.41
N TYR A 445 0.29 -1.60 14.68
CA TYR A 445 -0.63 -1.79 15.80
C TYR A 445 -0.90 -0.43 16.45
N GLY A 446 -2.13 0.07 16.38
CA GLY A 446 -2.50 1.31 17.06
C GLY A 446 -2.17 1.21 18.55
N LEU A 447 -2.65 0.16 19.22
CA LEU A 447 -2.23 -0.23 20.56
C LEU A 447 -1.80 -1.71 20.60
N HIS A 448 -0.70 -2.01 21.28
CA HIS A 448 -0.13 -3.36 21.35
C HIS A 448 0.19 -3.71 22.80
N PHE A 449 -0.59 -4.62 23.37
CA PHE A 449 -0.44 -5.10 24.74
C PHE A 449 0.08 -6.54 24.79
N MET A 450 1.07 -6.77 25.64
CA MET A 450 1.53 -8.13 25.98
C MET A 450 1.80 -8.21 27.49
N TYR A 451 1.21 -9.20 28.17
CA TYR A 451 1.44 -9.43 29.60
C TYR A 451 1.17 -8.17 30.46
N SER A 452 0.01 -7.57 30.30
CA SER A 452 -0.31 -6.25 30.88
C SER A 452 -1.70 -6.31 31.53
N ASP A 453 -1.75 -6.73 32.78
CA ASP A 453 -3.00 -7.04 33.49
C ASP A 453 -3.70 -5.78 33.99
N GLY A 454 -5.04 -5.81 34.03
CA GLY A 454 -5.84 -4.73 34.63
C GLY A 454 -5.80 -3.41 33.86
N ALA A 455 -5.42 -3.42 32.57
CA ALA A 455 -5.39 -2.20 31.77
C ALA A 455 -6.80 -1.71 31.39
N THR A 456 -6.95 -0.39 31.35
CA THR A 456 -8.17 0.32 30.95
C THR A 456 -7.90 1.10 29.68
N VAL A 457 -8.60 0.76 28.60
CA VAL A 457 -8.49 1.36 27.26
C VAL A 457 -9.79 2.06 26.93
N GLU A 458 -9.81 3.40 27.01
CA GLU A 458 -11.06 4.16 26.97
C GLU A 458 -11.04 5.31 25.97
N GLU A 459 -12.11 5.47 25.19
CA GLU A 459 -12.32 6.67 24.37
C GLU A 459 -11.16 6.98 23.41
N ASN A 460 -10.45 5.98 22.89
CA ASN A 460 -9.37 6.18 21.91
C ASN A 460 -9.93 6.14 20.47
N LEU A 461 -9.30 6.87 19.56
CA LEU A 461 -9.52 6.79 18.11
C LEU A 461 -8.34 6.07 17.48
N LEU A 462 -8.60 4.89 16.93
CA LEU A 462 -7.60 3.98 16.38
C LEU A 462 -7.95 3.70 14.93
N GLU A 463 -7.31 4.42 14.01
CA GLU A 463 -7.71 4.44 12.61
C GLU A 463 -6.59 4.27 11.60
N HIS A 464 -6.93 3.72 10.43
CA HIS A 464 -5.96 3.50 9.34
C HIS A 464 -4.71 2.70 9.75
N ASN A 465 -4.81 1.88 10.81
CA ASN A 465 -3.74 0.98 11.21
C ASN A 465 -3.91 -0.40 10.56
N SER A 466 -2.85 -1.21 10.58
CA SER A 466 -2.98 -2.64 10.24
C SER A 466 -3.89 -3.38 11.23
N VAL A 467 -3.80 -3.00 12.50
CA VAL A 467 -4.66 -3.45 13.60
C VAL A 467 -4.87 -2.28 14.55
N GLY A 468 -6.12 -1.99 14.92
CA GLY A 468 -6.44 -0.89 15.83
C GLY A 468 -5.89 -1.12 17.24
N ALA A 469 -6.28 -2.20 17.90
CA ALA A 469 -5.63 -2.68 19.12
C ALA A 469 -5.47 -4.20 19.13
N PHE A 470 -4.36 -4.68 19.69
CA PHE A 470 -4.11 -6.09 19.91
C PHE A 470 -3.72 -6.37 21.35
N LEU A 471 -4.54 -7.18 22.04
CA LEU A 471 -4.40 -7.50 23.46
C LEU A 471 -3.98 -8.95 23.62
N MET A 472 -2.86 -9.19 24.29
CA MET A 472 -2.26 -10.53 24.37
C MET A 472 -1.86 -10.91 25.79
N TYR A 473 -2.14 -12.15 26.19
CA TYR A 473 -1.62 -12.77 27.42
C TYR A 473 -1.90 -11.96 28.69
N SER A 474 -3.11 -11.42 28.82
CA SER A 474 -3.45 -10.44 29.88
C SER A 474 -4.80 -10.74 30.51
N THR A 475 -5.01 -10.30 31.74
CA THR A 475 -6.23 -10.56 32.52
C THR A 475 -6.92 -9.25 32.94
N ASP A 476 -8.24 -9.27 33.09
CA ASP A 476 -9.07 -8.20 33.65
C ASP A 476 -8.96 -6.85 32.90
N LEU A 477 -9.01 -6.91 31.57
CA LEU A 477 -8.96 -5.72 30.72
C LEU A 477 -10.33 -5.07 30.53
N VAL A 478 -10.35 -3.74 30.50
CA VAL A 478 -11.53 -2.94 30.15
C VAL A 478 -11.25 -2.19 28.85
N VAL A 479 -12.11 -2.37 27.85
CA VAL A 479 -12.06 -1.69 26.56
C VAL A 479 -13.40 -1.00 26.36
N SER A 480 -13.46 0.32 26.59
CA SER A 480 -14.74 1.05 26.60
C SER A 480 -14.75 2.30 25.72
N GLY A 481 -15.82 2.50 24.94
CA GLY A 481 -16.04 3.77 24.25
C GLY A 481 -15.01 4.11 23.15
N ASN A 482 -14.22 3.14 22.68
CA ASN A 482 -13.19 3.37 21.67
C ASN A 482 -13.78 3.31 20.25
N ILE A 483 -13.18 4.04 19.32
CA ILE A 483 -13.49 4.01 17.89
C ILE A 483 -12.34 3.31 17.16
N PHE A 484 -12.64 2.15 16.60
CA PHE A 484 -11.75 1.39 15.73
C PHE A 484 -12.24 1.56 14.29
N ARG A 485 -11.57 2.39 13.50
CA ARG A 485 -12.04 2.80 12.17
C ARG A 485 -11.08 2.44 11.06
N SER A 486 -11.58 1.83 9.99
CA SER A 486 -10.84 1.67 8.73
C SER A 486 -9.47 1.00 8.90
N ASN A 487 -9.34 0.09 9.88
CA ASN A 487 -8.12 -0.71 10.07
C ASN A 487 -8.09 -1.85 9.04
N ARG A 488 -7.04 -1.89 8.22
CA ARG A 488 -6.95 -2.68 6.99
C ARG A 488 -5.56 -3.25 6.80
N GLY A 489 -5.45 -4.33 6.03
CA GLY A 489 -4.19 -5.04 5.79
C GLY A 489 -4.39 -6.56 5.90
N PRO A 490 -3.30 -7.35 5.94
CA PRO A 490 -3.39 -8.80 6.10
C PRO A 490 -4.18 -9.24 7.35
N SER A 491 -4.01 -8.52 8.46
CA SER A 491 -4.82 -8.69 9.68
C SER A 491 -6.08 -7.83 9.63
N GLY A 492 -5.96 -6.50 9.60
CA GLY A 492 -7.08 -5.56 9.46
C GLY A 492 -8.12 -5.63 10.59
N TYR A 493 -7.68 -5.89 11.82
CA TYR A 493 -8.56 -6.02 12.98
C TYR A 493 -8.83 -4.66 13.62
N GLY A 494 -10.07 -4.40 14.05
CA GLY A 494 -10.36 -3.29 14.95
C GLY A 494 -9.77 -3.58 16.32
N LEU A 495 -10.34 -4.56 17.02
CA LEU A 495 -9.78 -5.15 18.23
C LEU A 495 -9.48 -6.62 17.98
N GLY A 496 -8.26 -7.06 18.26
CA GLY A 496 -7.95 -8.47 18.36
C GLY A 496 -7.52 -8.85 19.78
N ILE A 497 -7.91 -10.05 20.21
CA ILE A 497 -7.55 -10.59 21.51
C ILE A 497 -6.99 -12.00 21.38
N LYS A 498 -5.89 -12.28 22.09
CA LYS A 498 -5.24 -13.59 22.14
C LYS A 498 -4.85 -13.95 23.57
N ASP A 499 -5.32 -15.08 24.06
CA ASP A 499 -5.04 -15.55 25.43
C ASP A 499 -5.36 -14.47 26.49
N VAL A 500 -6.47 -13.76 26.31
CA VAL A 500 -6.97 -12.75 27.27
C VAL A 500 -8.03 -13.40 28.15
N ASP A 501 -8.04 -13.11 29.45
CA ASP A 501 -9.02 -13.61 30.41
C ASP A 501 -9.78 -12.45 31.08
N GLY A 502 -11.11 -12.54 31.21
CA GLY A 502 -11.90 -11.56 31.98
C GLY A 502 -12.09 -10.20 31.31
N LEU A 503 -11.96 -10.11 29.98
CA LEU A 503 -12.24 -8.91 29.20
C LEU A 503 -13.68 -8.40 29.38
N LYS A 504 -13.78 -7.08 29.57
CA LYS A 504 -15.01 -6.29 29.39
C LYS A 504 -14.83 -5.34 28.22
N ALA A 505 -15.54 -5.59 27.13
CA ALA A 505 -15.54 -4.73 25.94
C ALA A 505 -16.94 -4.12 25.77
N ASN A 506 -17.09 -2.82 25.99
CA ASN A 506 -18.39 -2.18 25.89
C ASN A 506 -18.41 -0.81 25.22
N LYS A 507 -19.53 -0.48 24.57
CA LYS A 507 -19.74 0.84 23.95
C LYS A 507 -18.70 1.24 22.90
N ASN A 508 -17.97 0.28 22.33
CA ASN A 508 -16.98 0.55 21.29
C ASN A 508 -17.64 0.59 19.91
N HIS A 509 -17.05 1.34 18.98
CA HIS A 509 -17.45 1.41 17.59
C HIS A 509 -16.39 0.77 16.70
N PHE A 510 -16.72 -0.36 16.11
CA PHE A 510 -15.93 -1.06 15.10
C PHE A 510 -16.51 -0.75 13.72
N VAL A 511 -15.87 0.16 13.00
CA VAL A 511 -16.39 0.71 11.74
C VAL A 511 -15.41 0.51 10.60
N GLU A 512 -15.87 -0.05 9.48
CA GLU A 512 -15.08 -0.18 8.24
C GLU A 512 -13.75 -0.95 8.37
N ASN A 513 -13.61 -1.85 9.34
CA ASN A 513 -12.43 -2.70 9.47
C ASN A 513 -12.54 -3.93 8.56
N ARG A 514 -11.44 -4.65 8.35
CA ARG A 514 -11.53 -6.01 7.76
C ARG A 514 -12.24 -6.95 8.73
N SER A 515 -11.86 -6.95 10.01
CA SER A 515 -12.61 -7.61 11.08
C SER A 515 -12.83 -6.60 12.20
N GLY A 516 -14.06 -6.42 12.67
CA GLY A 516 -14.32 -5.54 13.81
C GLY A 516 -13.65 -6.08 15.08
N LEU A 517 -14.05 -7.30 15.48
CA LEU A 517 -13.43 -8.06 16.55
C LEU A 517 -12.75 -9.33 15.99
N TYR A 518 -11.59 -9.68 16.52
CA TYR A 518 -10.94 -10.98 16.34
C TYR A 518 -10.64 -11.63 17.69
N VAL A 519 -11.03 -12.89 17.87
CA VAL A 519 -10.87 -13.62 19.14
C VAL A 519 -10.13 -14.93 18.91
N ASP A 520 -9.01 -15.10 19.59
CA ASP A 520 -8.19 -16.32 19.57
C ASP A 520 -7.94 -16.82 21.01
N ASN A 521 -8.27 -18.09 21.26
CA ASN A 521 -8.08 -18.79 22.53
C ASN A 521 -8.42 -17.95 23.79
N SER A 522 -9.51 -17.19 23.72
CA SER A 522 -9.86 -16.14 24.70
C SER A 522 -11.33 -16.29 25.10
N PRO A 523 -11.65 -16.60 26.38
CA PRO A 523 -10.76 -16.86 27.51
C PRO A 523 -9.95 -18.15 27.41
N SER A 524 -8.71 -18.08 27.89
CA SER A 524 -7.78 -19.22 27.96
C SER A 524 -8.02 -20.07 29.22
N LYS A 525 -8.46 -19.45 30.33
CA LYS A 525 -8.74 -20.12 31.60
C LYS A 525 -10.15 -20.71 31.65
N VAL A 526 -10.26 -21.86 32.32
CA VAL A 526 -11.55 -22.50 32.62
C VAL A 526 -12.27 -21.69 33.69
N GLY A 527 -13.58 -21.50 33.53
CA GLY A 527 -14.42 -20.78 34.49
C GLY A 527 -14.34 -19.25 34.39
N VAL A 528 -13.54 -18.72 33.46
CA VAL A 528 -13.54 -17.30 33.11
C VAL A 528 -14.38 -17.08 31.86
N SER A 529 -15.06 -15.93 31.79
CA SER A 529 -15.86 -15.49 30.65
C SER A 529 -15.54 -14.05 30.28
N HIS A 530 -15.88 -13.67 29.05
CA HIS A 530 -15.83 -12.28 28.60
C HIS A 530 -17.23 -11.68 28.45
N ASN A 531 -17.31 -10.37 28.64
CA ASN A 531 -18.51 -9.59 28.39
C ASN A 531 -18.26 -8.63 27.23
N ILE A 532 -19.01 -8.79 26.15
CA ILE A 532 -18.95 -7.97 24.95
C ILE A 532 -20.34 -7.38 24.79
N GLU A 533 -20.53 -6.15 25.27
CA GLU A 533 -21.86 -5.56 25.45
C GLU A 533 -21.98 -4.16 24.86
N GLU A 534 -23.14 -3.83 24.28
CA GLU A 534 -23.43 -2.46 23.81
C GLU A 534 -22.44 -1.91 22.76
N ASN A 535 -21.74 -2.77 22.02
CA ASN A 535 -20.82 -2.36 20.96
C ASN A 535 -21.53 -2.23 19.61
N VAL A 536 -20.96 -1.41 18.72
CA VAL A 536 -21.43 -1.24 17.35
C VAL A 536 -20.42 -1.84 16.39
N PHE A 537 -20.83 -2.83 15.61
CA PHE A 537 -20.07 -3.44 14.53
C PHE A 537 -20.74 -3.04 13.21
N ALA A 538 -20.19 -2.04 12.52
CA ALA A 538 -20.80 -1.49 11.32
C ALA A 538 -19.87 -1.49 10.10
N PHE A 539 -20.38 -1.91 8.94
CA PHE A 539 -19.68 -1.82 7.64
C PHE A 539 -18.30 -2.50 7.60
N ASN A 540 -18.04 -3.44 8.49
CA ASN A 540 -16.82 -4.24 8.45
C ASN A 540 -16.97 -5.32 7.38
N ASN A 541 -15.86 -5.85 6.85
CA ASN A 541 -15.97 -7.07 6.03
C ASN A 541 -16.51 -8.23 6.89
N ILE A 542 -16.04 -8.33 8.13
CA ILE A 542 -16.53 -9.26 9.14
C ILE A 542 -16.77 -8.47 10.44
N GLY A 543 -17.96 -8.58 11.04
CA GLY A 543 -18.26 -7.94 12.33
C GLY A 543 -17.41 -8.52 13.45
N ALA A 544 -17.54 -9.83 13.71
CA ALA A 544 -16.70 -10.57 14.64
C ALA A 544 -16.18 -11.89 14.04
N MET A 545 -14.89 -12.15 14.18
CA MET A 545 -14.24 -13.40 13.75
C MET A 545 -13.69 -14.12 14.97
N LEU A 546 -14.17 -15.34 15.23
CA LEU A 546 -13.76 -16.13 16.40
C LEU A 546 -13.06 -17.41 15.94
N GLY A 547 -12.09 -17.86 16.74
CA GLY A 547 -11.55 -19.22 16.62
C GLY A 547 -12.65 -20.27 16.87
N SER A 548 -12.66 -21.38 16.12
CA SER A 548 -13.69 -22.43 16.28
C SER A 548 -13.75 -23.08 17.67
N THR A 549 -12.70 -22.95 18.48
CA THR A 549 -12.64 -23.47 19.86
C THR A 549 -12.92 -22.40 20.91
N VAL A 550 -13.14 -21.15 20.49
CA VAL A 550 -13.44 -20.03 21.38
C VAL A 550 -14.81 -20.25 22.01
N ALA A 551 -14.88 -20.15 23.33
CA ALA A 551 -16.07 -20.41 24.13
C ALA A 551 -16.13 -19.42 25.29
N ARG A 552 -17.30 -19.28 25.94
CA ARG A 552 -17.52 -18.45 27.14
C ARG A 552 -17.36 -16.95 26.91
N ASN A 553 -17.64 -16.47 25.69
CA ASN A 553 -17.83 -15.05 25.42
C ASN A 553 -19.33 -14.75 25.40
N THR A 554 -19.77 -13.70 26.11
CA THR A 554 -21.16 -13.27 26.14
C THR A 554 -21.33 -12.01 25.32
N PHE A 555 -22.13 -12.10 24.25
CA PHE A 555 -22.51 -11.00 23.37
C PHE A 555 -23.97 -10.62 23.66
N THR A 556 -24.20 -9.40 24.14
CA THR A 556 -25.56 -8.89 24.43
C THR A 556 -25.65 -7.38 24.19
N GLY A 557 -26.78 -6.90 23.68
CA GLY A 557 -27.00 -5.47 23.41
C GLY A 557 -26.11 -4.87 22.33
N ASN A 558 -25.34 -5.67 21.58
CA ASN A 558 -24.53 -5.17 20.48
C ASN A 558 -25.38 -4.92 19.23
N ALA A 559 -24.92 -4.03 18.35
CA ALA A 559 -25.52 -3.77 17.05
C ALA A 559 -24.57 -4.22 15.94
N PHE A 560 -24.98 -5.23 15.16
CA PHE A 560 -24.28 -5.69 13.96
C PHE A 560 -25.01 -5.14 12.73
N ILE A 561 -24.41 -4.15 12.06
CA ILE A 561 -25.05 -3.35 11.02
C ILE A 561 -24.26 -3.46 9.71
N ASP A 562 -24.89 -3.99 8.67
CA ASP A 562 -24.38 -4.01 7.29
C ASP A 562 -22.91 -4.43 7.16
N ASN A 563 -22.50 -5.44 7.94
CA ASN A 563 -21.22 -6.10 7.75
C ASN A 563 -21.32 -7.08 6.58
N GLY A 564 -20.19 -7.36 5.90
CA GLY A 564 -20.17 -8.39 4.86
C GLY A 564 -20.57 -9.76 5.40
N GLU A 565 -20.04 -10.11 6.57
CA GLU A 565 -20.49 -11.19 7.43
C GLU A 565 -20.64 -10.63 8.86
N HIS A 566 -21.77 -10.88 9.54
CA HIS A 566 -21.95 -10.40 10.91
C HIS A 566 -21.00 -11.10 11.88
N VAL A 567 -20.94 -12.43 11.84
CA VAL A 567 -20.05 -13.28 12.64
C VAL A 567 -19.59 -14.46 11.81
N THR A 568 -18.32 -14.84 11.95
CA THR A 568 -17.76 -16.02 11.29
C THR A 568 -16.76 -16.76 12.18
N SER A 569 -16.44 -18.00 11.81
CA SER A 569 -15.39 -18.80 12.42
C SER A 569 -14.16 -18.83 11.52
N ASP A 570 -12.95 -18.76 12.08
CA ASP A 570 -11.69 -18.85 11.32
C ASP A 570 -11.39 -20.26 10.78
N SER A 571 -12.13 -21.27 11.25
CA SER A 571 -11.92 -22.68 10.97
C SER A 571 -13.24 -23.46 11.02
N THR A 572 -13.22 -24.73 10.62
CA THR A 572 -14.41 -25.59 10.62
C THR A 572 -14.84 -25.94 12.04
N GLY A 573 -16.01 -25.43 12.45
CA GLY A 573 -16.61 -25.66 13.77
C GLY A 573 -17.70 -24.62 14.04
N GLY A 574 -18.53 -24.87 15.05
CA GLY A 574 -19.54 -23.92 15.51
C GLY A 574 -19.05 -23.08 16.69
N LEU A 575 -19.78 -22.00 16.97
CA LEU A 575 -19.54 -21.05 18.06
C LEU A 575 -20.58 -21.23 19.18
N GLU A 576 -21.19 -22.41 19.30
CA GLU A 576 -22.31 -22.70 20.22
C GLU A 576 -21.90 -22.65 21.69
N ALA A 577 -20.60 -22.73 21.97
CA ALA A 577 -20.05 -22.59 23.31
C ALA A 577 -19.92 -21.12 23.77
N ASN A 578 -20.36 -20.15 22.94
CA ASN A 578 -20.51 -18.74 23.30
C ASN A 578 -21.99 -18.40 23.53
N TYR A 579 -22.24 -17.32 24.26
CA TYR A 579 -23.58 -16.86 24.61
C TYR A 579 -23.93 -15.64 23.77
N TRP A 580 -24.99 -15.72 22.97
CA TRP A 580 -25.44 -14.64 22.08
C TRP A 580 -26.64 -13.88 22.63
N SER A 581 -27.08 -14.23 23.82
CA SER A 581 -28.05 -13.48 24.61
C SER A 581 -27.77 -13.72 26.09
N LYS A 582 -28.20 -12.78 26.92
CA LYS A 582 -28.12 -12.87 28.38
C LYS A 582 -29.36 -12.22 28.99
N ASP A 583 -29.93 -12.88 29.99
CA ASP A 583 -31.10 -12.38 30.74
C ASP A 583 -32.28 -11.97 29.83
N GLY A 584 -32.49 -12.71 28.73
CA GLY A 584 -33.55 -12.44 27.75
C GLY A 584 -33.24 -11.33 26.74
N ILE A 585 -32.01 -10.84 26.67
CA ILE A 585 -31.58 -9.76 25.78
C ILE A 585 -30.42 -10.25 24.90
N GLY A 586 -30.66 -10.31 23.60
CA GLY A 586 -29.68 -10.64 22.56
C GLY A 586 -29.06 -9.42 21.91
N ASN A 587 -28.75 -9.53 20.62
CA ASN A 587 -28.10 -8.49 19.82
C ASN A 587 -29.03 -8.03 18.69
N TYR A 588 -28.77 -6.83 18.16
CA TYR A 588 -29.42 -6.35 16.94
C TYR A 588 -28.62 -6.80 15.72
N TRP A 589 -29.32 -7.33 14.72
CA TRP A 589 -28.77 -7.80 13.46
C TRP A 589 -29.52 -7.14 12.31
N SER A 590 -28.81 -6.40 11.44
CA SER A 590 -29.47 -5.63 10.37
C SER A 590 -30.14 -6.50 9.30
N ASP A 591 -29.79 -7.78 9.22
CA ASP A 591 -30.41 -8.77 8.34
C ASP A 591 -31.47 -9.65 9.03
N TYR A 592 -31.78 -9.38 10.31
CA TYR A 592 -32.87 -10.03 11.01
C TYR A 592 -34.21 -9.69 10.35
N SER A 593 -34.97 -10.73 10.01
CA SER A 593 -36.26 -10.63 9.31
C SER A 593 -37.40 -11.27 10.11
N GLY A 594 -37.18 -11.53 11.40
CA GLY A 594 -38.23 -11.95 12.32
C GLY A 594 -39.19 -10.83 12.68
N TYR A 595 -40.13 -11.13 13.56
CA TYR A 595 -41.18 -10.22 13.97
C TYR A 595 -41.25 -10.14 15.50
N ASP A 596 -41.74 -9.02 16.00
CA ASP A 596 -41.98 -8.75 17.41
C ASP A 596 -43.49 -8.47 17.56
N SER A 597 -44.26 -9.52 17.89
CA SER A 597 -45.73 -9.45 17.96
C SER A 597 -46.21 -8.82 19.27
N ASN A 598 -45.46 -9.01 20.35
CA ASN A 598 -45.80 -8.54 21.69
C ASN A 598 -45.29 -7.12 21.98
N GLN A 599 -44.49 -6.56 21.07
CA GLN A 599 -43.90 -5.21 21.11
C GLN A 599 -43.01 -4.98 22.33
N ASP A 600 -42.30 -6.01 22.78
CA ASP A 600 -41.36 -5.91 23.89
C ASP A 600 -39.94 -5.50 23.46
N GLY A 601 -39.71 -5.34 22.16
CA GLY A 601 -38.42 -4.97 21.57
C GLY A 601 -37.51 -6.16 21.31
N ILE A 602 -37.94 -7.38 21.60
CA ILE A 602 -37.26 -8.64 21.32
C ILE A 602 -38.01 -9.38 20.20
N GLY A 603 -37.27 -10.00 19.30
CA GLY A 603 -37.84 -10.80 18.22
C GLY A 603 -38.39 -12.14 18.72
N ASP A 604 -39.60 -12.50 18.29
CA ASP A 604 -40.29 -13.75 18.64
C ASP A 604 -39.62 -15.01 18.04
N THR A 605 -38.76 -14.82 17.03
CA THR A 605 -38.03 -15.91 16.37
C THR A 605 -36.52 -15.77 16.60
N PRO A 606 -35.78 -16.86 16.88
CA PRO A 606 -34.33 -16.81 17.01
C PRO A 606 -33.64 -16.28 15.74
N TYR A 607 -32.52 -15.61 15.91
CA TYR A 607 -31.59 -15.30 14.82
C TYR A 607 -30.51 -16.39 14.75
N GLU A 608 -30.23 -16.88 13.55
CA GLU A 608 -29.27 -17.96 13.31
C GLU A 608 -28.32 -17.56 12.18
N VAL A 609 -27.02 -17.82 12.36
CA VAL A 609 -26.05 -17.70 11.26
C VAL A 609 -25.84 -19.08 10.67
N ASP A 610 -26.54 -19.35 9.57
CA ASP A 610 -26.59 -20.64 8.88
C ASP A 610 -26.32 -20.51 7.35
N ASN A 611 -25.61 -19.46 6.93
CA ASN A 611 -25.45 -19.17 5.50
C ASN A 611 -24.75 -20.32 4.76
N LEU A 612 -25.34 -20.75 3.64
CA LEU A 612 -24.78 -21.84 2.84
C LEU A 612 -23.54 -21.35 2.09
N PHE A 613 -23.58 -20.12 1.55
CA PHE A 613 -22.49 -19.60 0.76
C PHE A 613 -21.24 -19.29 1.61
N GLY A 614 -21.39 -18.69 2.80
CA GLY A 614 -20.25 -18.47 3.70
C GLY A 614 -19.65 -19.77 4.22
N ASN A 615 -20.45 -20.82 4.48
CA ASN A 615 -19.91 -22.15 4.78
C ASN A 615 -19.02 -22.69 3.63
N LEU A 616 -19.47 -22.50 2.39
CA LEU A 616 -18.65 -22.84 1.21
C LEU A 616 -17.39 -21.98 1.11
N GLN A 617 -17.43 -20.71 1.50
CA GLN A 617 -16.25 -19.83 1.53
C GLN A 617 -15.23 -20.26 2.57
N THR A 618 -15.66 -20.73 3.74
CA THR A 618 -14.76 -21.30 4.76
C THR A 618 -14.03 -22.53 4.22
N ARG A 619 -14.72 -23.37 3.45
CA ARG A 619 -14.12 -24.58 2.85
C ARG A 619 -13.30 -24.31 1.60
N TYR A 620 -13.72 -23.33 0.79
CA TYR A 620 -13.11 -22.95 -0.48
C TYR A 620 -12.90 -21.42 -0.50
N PRO A 621 -11.81 -20.91 0.08
CA PRO A 621 -11.57 -19.46 0.22
C PRO A 621 -11.65 -18.67 -1.09
N ASN A 622 -11.37 -19.32 -2.21
CA ASN A 622 -11.45 -18.79 -3.57
C ASN A 622 -12.86 -18.27 -3.92
N LEU A 623 -13.91 -18.83 -3.29
CA LEU A 623 -15.29 -18.42 -3.50
C LEU A 623 -15.61 -17.02 -2.96
N ARG A 624 -14.73 -16.44 -2.11
CA ARG A 624 -14.82 -15.03 -1.70
C ARG A 624 -14.81 -14.06 -2.88
N PHE A 625 -14.23 -14.45 -4.01
CA PHE A 625 -14.29 -13.67 -5.24
C PHE A 625 -15.74 -13.42 -5.72
N PHE A 626 -16.67 -14.33 -5.42
CA PHE A 626 -18.07 -14.24 -5.82
C PHE A 626 -18.96 -13.56 -4.76
N SER A 627 -18.40 -13.05 -3.66
CA SER A 627 -19.17 -12.30 -2.64
C SER A 627 -19.91 -11.13 -3.27
N GLY A 628 -21.18 -10.96 -2.91
CA GLY A 628 -22.03 -9.87 -3.41
C GLY A 628 -22.50 -10.04 -4.87
N THR A 629 -22.22 -11.17 -5.52
CA THR A 629 -22.75 -11.47 -6.84
C THR A 629 -24.17 -12.07 -6.76
N LEU A 630 -24.95 -11.97 -7.83
CA LEU A 630 -26.26 -12.62 -7.94
C LEU A 630 -26.18 -14.14 -7.75
N ALA A 631 -25.06 -14.77 -8.12
CA ALA A 631 -24.84 -16.20 -7.93
C ALA A 631 -24.72 -16.56 -6.45
N ALA A 632 -23.96 -15.78 -5.67
CA ALA A 632 -23.87 -15.94 -4.22
C ALA A 632 -25.24 -15.78 -3.56
N THR A 633 -25.98 -14.72 -3.92
CA THR A 633 -27.34 -14.49 -3.42
C THR A 633 -28.29 -15.66 -3.76
N ALA A 634 -28.18 -16.22 -4.97
CA ALA A 634 -29.01 -17.36 -5.37
C ALA A 634 -28.73 -18.62 -4.53
N ILE A 635 -27.46 -18.87 -4.15
CA ILE A 635 -27.08 -19.97 -3.26
C ILE A 635 -27.67 -19.78 -1.87
N ASP A 636 -27.59 -18.57 -1.32
CA ASP A 636 -28.17 -18.29 0.00
C ASP A 636 -29.70 -18.39 0.01
N VAL A 637 -30.38 -17.90 -1.05
CA VAL A 637 -31.83 -18.07 -1.22
C VAL A 637 -32.20 -19.56 -1.36
N ALA A 638 -31.41 -20.35 -2.07
CA ALA A 638 -31.63 -21.79 -2.19
C ALA A 638 -31.50 -22.49 -0.82
N GLY A 639 -30.48 -22.15 -0.03
CA GLY A 639 -30.35 -22.63 1.35
C GLY A 639 -31.55 -22.23 2.21
N ARG A 640 -32.05 -20.99 2.07
CA ARG A 640 -33.24 -20.53 2.80
C ARG A 640 -34.51 -21.27 2.42
N THR A 641 -34.68 -21.59 1.13
CA THR A 641 -35.87 -22.22 0.54
C THR A 641 -35.93 -23.74 0.79
N PHE A 642 -34.77 -24.40 0.83
CA PHE A 642 -34.66 -25.86 0.98
C PHE A 642 -33.90 -26.21 2.28
N PRO A 643 -34.61 -26.40 3.42
CA PRO A 643 -33.99 -26.60 4.72
C PRO A 643 -32.97 -27.75 4.79
N HIS A 644 -33.13 -28.80 3.98
CA HIS A 644 -32.19 -29.92 3.91
C HIS A 644 -30.80 -29.55 3.34
N LEU A 645 -30.67 -28.39 2.69
CA LEU A 645 -29.40 -27.86 2.20
C LEU A 645 -28.72 -26.94 3.23
N ARG A 646 -29.39 -26.57 4.32
CA ARG A 646 -28.82 -25.67 5.32
C ARG A 646 -27.78 -26.39 6.17
N PRO A 647 -26.59 -25.81 6.35
CA PRO A 647 -25.67 -26.28 7.38
C PRO A 647 -26.29 -26.07 8.77
N ASN A 648 -25.75 -26.75 9.77
CA ASN A 648 -26.07 -26.40 11.15
C ASN A 648 -25.63 -24.95 11.43
N PRO A 649 -26.42 -24.18 12.17
CA PRO A 649 -26.07 -22.79 12.49
C PRO A 649 -24.76 -22.76 13.28
N ILE A 650 -23.87 -21.84 12.93
CA ILE A 650 -22.63 -21.64 13.70
C ILE A 650 -22.91 -20.89 15.01
N LEU A 651 -24.03 -20.16 15.09
CA LEU A 651 -24.52 -19.53 16.30
C LEU A 651 -26.04 -19.34 16.24
N THR A 652 -26.65 -19.24 17.42
CA THR A 652 -28.06 -18.91 17.61
C THR A 652 -28.20 -17.84 18.69
N ASP A 653 -28.83 -16.73 18.35
CA ASP A 653 -29.32 -15.72 19.28
C ASP A 653 -30.82 -15.96 19.50
N VAL A 654 -31.19 -16.38 20.72
CA VAL A 654 -32.58 -16.74 21.06
C VAL A 654 -33.45 -15.53 21.43
N ALA A 655 -32.86 -14.34 21.57
CA ALA A 655 -33.58 -13.13 21.95
C ALA A 655 -33.07 -11.89 21.16
N PRO A 656 -33.07 -11.95 19.82
CA PRO A 656 -32.53 -10.86 19.00
C PRO A 656 -33.32 -9.56 19.23
N LEU A 657 -32.66 -8.42 19.19
CA LEU A 657 -33.32 -7.12 19.31
C LEU A 657 -34.11 -6.81 18.02
N ALA A 658 -35.37 -6.42 18.15
CA ALA A 658 -36.24 -6.08 17.04
C ALA A 658 -35.91 -4.72 16.39
N ALA A 659 -35.20 -3.85 17.12
CA ALA A 659 -34.76 -2.55 16.66
C ALA A 659 -33.31 -2.27 17.10
N PRO A 660 -32.59 -1.37 16.41
CA PRO A 660 -31.25 -0.99 16.83
C PRO A 660 -31.26 -0.46 18.27
N PRO A 661 -30.32 -0.89 19.14
CA PRO A 661 -30.17 -0.31 20.47
C PRO A 661 -29.75 1.17 20.36
N ASN A 662 -29.88 1.92 21.45
CA ASN A 662 -29.35 3.27 21.52
C ASN A 662 -27.83 3.23 21.28
N LEU A 663 -27.41 3.62 20.08
CA LEU A 663 -26.01 3.56 19.69
C LEU A 663 -25.21 4.55 20.55
N PRO A 664 -24.03 4.17 21.06
CA PRO A 664 -23.20 5.08 21.83
C PRO A 664 -22.84 6.31 20.96
N THR A 665 -22.88 7.50 21.55
CA THR A 665 -22.57 8.76 20.84
C THR A 665 -21.08 8.85 20.50
N LEU A 666 -20.75 9.06 19.23
CA LEU A 666 -19.38 9.31 18.79
C LEU A 666 -18.89 10.66 19.36
N SER A 667 -17.92 10.59 20.26
CA SER A 667 -17.35 11.76 20.95
C SER A 667 -15.93 12.06 20.46
N PHE A 668 -15.72 12.10 19.15
CA PHE A 668 -14.49 12.64 18.57
C PHE A 668 -14.81 13.84 17.69
N GLY A 669 -14.00 14.89 17.84
CA GLY A 669 -14.22 16.19 17.23
C GLY A 669 -14.68 16.08 15.79
N GLN A 670 -15.79 16.74 15.48
CA GLN A 670 -16.19 17.00 14.10
C GLN A 670 -15.06 17.78 13.44
N HIS A 671 -14.10 17.10 12.82
CA HIS A 671 -13.39 17.72 11.72
C HIS A 671 -14.48 18.09 10.71
N ASN A 672 -14.47 19.36 10.30
CA ASN A 672 -15.31 19.90 9.23
C ASN A 672 -15.09 19.06 7.97
N THR A 673 -15.76 17.92 7.87
CA THR A 673 -15.99 17.27 6.60
C THR A 673 -16.73 18.32 5.80
N ASN A 674 -16.18 18.71 4.65
CA ASN A 674 -16.83 19.59 3.70
C ASN A 674 -18.05 18.85 3.11
N ARG A 675 -19.07 18.57 3.94
CA ARG A 675 -20.38 18.04 3.58
C ARG A 675 -20.97 18.72 2.35
N PRO A 676 -20.83 20.05 2.15
CA PRO A 676 -21.27 20.66 0.88
C PRO A 676 -20.47 20.21 -0.35
N ALA A 677 -19.15 19.96 -0.24
CA ALA A 677 -18.34 19.48 -1.35
C ALA A 677 -18.64 18.02 -1.70
N LEU A 678 -18.85 17.16 -0.70
CA LEU A 678 -19.29 15.77 -0.92
C LEU A 678 -20.69 15.71 -1.54
N ALA A 679 -21.64 16.49 -1.04
CA ALA A 679 -22.99 16.59 -1.62
C ALA A 679 -22.94 17.09 -3.08
N LEU A 680 -22.11 18.09 -3.38
CA LEU A 680 -21.92 18.60 -4.74
C LEU A 680 -21.31 17.53 -5.66
N THR A 681 -20.35 16.75 -5.16
CA THR A 681 -19.71 15.67 -5.92
C THR A 681 -20.69 14.53 -6.20
N SER A 682 -21.51 14.14 -5.22
CA SER A 682 -22.57 13.14 -5.39
C SER A 682 -23.63 13.60 -6.40
N VAL A 683 -24.03 14.87 -6.36
CA VAL A 683 -24.96 15.44 -7.34
C VAL A 683 -24.35 15.46 -8.74
N LEU A 684 -23.07 15.82 -8.88
CA LEU A 684 -22.36 15.81 -10.16
C LEU A 684 -22.24 14.40 -10.74
N LEU A 685 -21.97 13.39 -9.90
CA LEU A 685 -21.94 11.98 -10.32
C LEU A 685 -23.33 11.48 -10.72
N LEU A 686 -24.39 11.91 -10.03
CA LEU A 686 -25.77 11.58 -10.39
C LEU A 686 -26.15 12.18 -11.75
N ILE A 687 -25.79 13.44 -12.00
CA ILE A 687 -25.99 14.12 -13.28
C ILE A 687 -25.19 13.44 -14.39
N ALA A 688 -23.93 13.05 -14.11
CA ALA A 688 -23.11 12.30 -15.04
C ALA A 688 -23.75 10.93 -15.40
N GLY A 689 -24.23 10.19 -14.40
CA GLY A 689 -24.96 8.93 -14.60
C GLY A 689 -26.24 9.09 -15.43
N LEU A 690 -27.04 10.13 -15.16
CA LEU A 690 -28.25 10.46 -15.93
C LEU A 690 -27.93 10.90 -17.37
N SER A 691 -26.79 11.55 -17.60
CA SER A 691 -26.37 11.96 -18.94
C SER A 691 -25.85 10.81 -19.81
N ILE A 692 -25.38 9.73 -19.18
CA ILE A 692 -25.00 8.47 -19.85
C ILE A 692 -26.26 7.63 -20.16
N ALA A 693 -27.31 7.73 -19.34
CA ALA A 693 -28.57 7.03 -19.50
C ALA A 693 -29.58 7.74 -20.43
N ARG A 694 -29.15 8.26 -21.60
CA ARG A 694 -30.10 8.75 -22.62
C ARG A 694 -30.74 7.59 -23.40
N PRO A 695 -32.08 7.50 -23.49
CA PRO A 695 -32.77 6.38 -24.14
C PRO A 695 -32.67 6.34 -25.68
N ASP A 696 -32.20 7.40 -26.34
CA ASP A 696 -32.46 7.63 -27.77
C ASP A 696 -31.52 6.93 -28.76
N ARG A 697 -31.03 5.71 -28.45
CA ARG A 697 -30.17 4.95 -29.40
C ARG A 697 -30.57 3.51 -29.70
N PHE A 698 -31.81 3.14 -29.43
CA PHE A 698 -32.40 1.91 -29.97
C PHE A 698 -33.76 2.19 -30.63
N VAL A 699 -33.74 2.89 -31.76
CA VAL A 699 -34.79 2.76 -32.77
C VAL A 699 -34.16 1.96 -33.91
N GLY A 700 -34.49 0.67 -33.98
CA GLY A 700 -34.12 -0.17 -35.10
C GLY A 700 -34.92 0.24 -36.34
N ASP A 701 -34.22 0.53 -37.43
CA ASP A 701 -34.81 0.68 -38.76
C ASP A 701 -35.38 -0.69 -39.19
N HIS A 702 -36.69 -0.87 -39.00
CA HIS A 702 -37.46 -1.90 -39.68
C HIS A 702 -38.16 -1.25 -40.89
N THR A 703 -37.50 -1.31 -42.04
CA THR A 703 -38.17 -1.11 -43.33
C THR A 703 -38.94 -2.38 -43.72
N PRO A 704 -40.26 -2.32 -43.98
CA PRO A 704 -40.99 -3.44 -44.56
C PRO A 704 -40.82 -3.43 -46.09
N SER A 705 -40.35 -4.54 -46.65
CA SER A 705 -40.40 -4.80 -48.09
C SER A 705 -41.80 -5.28 -48.48
N HIS A 706 -42.62 -4.39 -49.03
CA HIS A 706 -43.73 -4.78 -49.88
C HIS A 706 -43.37 -4.46 -51.34
N GLY A 707 -43.43 -5.49 -52.18
CA GLY A 707 -43.23 -5.37 -53.61
C GLY A 707 -44.49 -4.85 -54.30
N GLU A 708 -44.28 -4.20 -55.43
CA GLU A 708 -45.27 -4.08 -56.50
C GLU A 708 -44.55 -4.25 -57.86
N THR A 709 -45.20 -5.06 -58.69
CA THR A 709 -44.94 -5.39 -60.08
C THR A 709 -45.50 -4.32 -61.03
N SER A 710 -45.00 -4.31 -62.29
CA SER A 710 -45.55 -3.70 -63.54
C SER A 710 -45.70 -2.17 -63.54
N ASP A 711 -45.29 -1.38 -64.53
CA ASP A 711 -44.94 -1.57 -65.95
C ASP A 711 -43.73 -0.71 -66.36
#